data_AF-A0A5N0E569-F1
#
_entry.id   AF-A0A5N0E569-F1
#
_cell.length_a   1.000
_cell.length_b   1.000
_cell.length_c   1.000
_cell.angle_alpha   90.00
_cell.angle_beta   90.00
_cell.angle_gamma   90.00
#
_symmetry.space_group_name_H-M   'P 1'
#
loop_
_entity.id
_entity.type
_entity.pdbx_description
1 polymer ?
#
loop_
_entity_poly.entity_id
_entity_poly.type
_entity_poly.pdbx_seq_one_letter_code
_entity_poly.pdbx_strand_id
1 'polypeptide(L)'
;MTLDISTTPSAARRVRGPITSRAWRRTLAVSLSGWVVLAVGPSLLELSAPWRAFAAGLAVPGAGLLYAMPAPHHHHVGGAGFTAVHVVVLAMVIVALGWALRDRRVVASVVVVAAVAAVGWTTLSAPVALVAAAHIAGFLLVAAATGWAFMFRAIARSDHVTVPAIVVGAATAGALLTNSHGAQSFPLAWVSWAAPALAIGVTLGIVLREQLRHRSAQRVGQERERYLEQRRATLHCPILTAPIPLRRQALPLVSEASPDQLRLHRHLTRLALQPVDSWTGFDREGPGPLQQYRYQLNAVGWGLSMFGYAHTPAYWGAPHQAQLNLFTRMQDAQVWGYWYQQNLLGNWDFRHRRADPIDVPQNIMFTGYLNLQLAMFRQATGDARFDQPRSLRFQRSPEQIYTYDHPAINDIVLRNFGTDLCLWACEPVPVGRGRRNGLVFPYCNAVATAGVAVLDALNGTRHAVDIAARLRDRLDTEFTAGDGDIIAFLVSGLGLSARAFRGPASTAAIAGFVSPLLPDLAWRAWEILRDEWLDSGRYLVPASAGKESPTAGDWGSGAPTNAEPLAAALLLAQECGETEWWDTLWTEATRQLQFSPDQPQPGVWAFERASVHANGMLGLGGLGRAHALTDMMTVPRPQQWARGPRIRAVPYPAVLVAKAVTDGAGLDAVLRAGLQPQRCTVRLDQLAPHRDYQLLGAVEASVRADEYGRADLTVDVGERTVLTVRPS
;
A
#
# COMPACT_ATOMS: atom_id res chain seq x y z
N MET A 1 -4.11 14.17 -42.36
CA MET A 1 -4.46 15.19 -41.37
C MET A 1 -3.30 15.28 -40.40
N THR A 2 -2.42 16.24 -40.61
CA THR A 2 -1.22 16.51 -39.82
C THR A 2 -1.65 16.93 -38.41
N LEU A 3 -1.49 16.04 -37.44
CA LEU A 3 -1.70 16.35 -36.04
C LEU A 3 -0.55 17.24 -35.57
N ASP A 4 -0.93 18.46 -35.23
CA ASP A 4 -0.08 19.49 -34.67
C ASP A 4 0.50 19.00 -33.33
N ILE A 5 1.79 18.67 -33.31
CA ILE A 5 2.54 18.34 -32.11
C ILE A 5 2.89 19.68 -31.43
N SER A 6 1.87 20.36 -30.90
CA SER A 6 2.11 21.55 -30.08
C SER A 6 2.57 21.08 -28.70
N THR A 7 3.88 20.95 -28.53
CA THR A 7 4.49 20.90 -27.20
C THR A 7 4.28 22.24 -26.53
N THR A 8 3.19 22.37 -25.77
CA THR A 8 3.04 23.51 -24.85
C THR A 8 4.29 23.55 -23.95
N PRO A 9 4.96 24.72 -23.83
CA PRO A 9 6.10 24.87 -22.94
C PRO A 9 5.70 24.41 -21.55
N SER A 10 6.53 23.56 -20.93
CA SER A 10 6.36 23.06 -19.56
C SER A 10 6.06 24.23 -18.62
N ALA A 11 4.77 24.44 -18.33
CA ALA A 11 4.34 25.43 -17.36
C ALA A 11 5.06 25.08 -16.06
N ALA A 12 5.78 26.05 -15.48
CA ALA A 12 6.64 25.82 -14.32
C ALA A 12 5.88 24.98 -13.25
N ARG A 13 6.32 23.73 -13.06
CA ARG A 13 5.65 22.79 -12.15
C ARG A 13 5.62 23.41 -10.75
N ARG A 14 4.41 23.64 -10.24
CA ARG A 14 4.19 24.31 -8.95
C ARG A 14 4.52 23.36 -7.80
N VAL A 15 4.89 23.92 -6.64
CA VAL A 15 5.09 23.13 -5.39
C VAL A 15 3.81 22.39 -4.98
N ARG A 16 2.64 22.94 -5.26
CA ARG A 16 1.32 22.37 -4.95
C ARG A 16 0.35 22.73 -6.08
N GLY A 17 -0.55 21.81 -6.42
CA GLY A 17 -1.64 22.07 -7.35
C GLY A 17 -2.69 23.04 -6.80
N PRO A 18 -3.65 23.47 -7.63
CA PRO A 18 -4.65 24.47 -7.25
C PRO A 18 -5.52 24.06 -6.05
N ILE A 19 -5.89 22.78 -5.94
CA ILE A 19 -6.70 22.27 -4.83
C ILE A 19 -5.83 22.18 -3.58
N THR A 20 -4.67 21.52 -3.69
CA THR A 20 -3.75 21.34 -2.55
C THR A 20 -3.21 22.68 -2.04
N SER A 21 -2.94 23.64 -2.92
CA SER A 21 -2.49 25.00 -2.56
C SER A 21 -3.54 25.79 -1.80
N ARG A 22 -4.83 25.69 -2.19
CA ARG A 22 -5.93 26.32 -1.44
C ARG A 22 -6.05 25.72 -0.04
N ALA A 23 -6.07 24.39 0.06
CA ALA A 23 -6.14 23.69 1.34
C ALA A 23 -4.93 24.01 2.24
N TRP A 24 -3.73 24.00 1.66
CA TRP A 24 -2.49 24.30 2.38
C TRP A 24 -2.43 25.74 2.89
N ARG A 25 -2.80 26.74 2.07
CA ARG A 25 -2.84 28.15 2.51
C ARG A 25 -3.78 28.35 3.69
N ARG A 26 -4.95 27.70 3.64
CA ARG A 26 -5.90 27.70 4.77
C ARG A 26 -5.27 27.05 6.01
N THR A 27 -4.67 25.87 5.86
CA THR A 27 -4.01 25.17 6.98
C THR A 27 -2.91 26.04 7.59
N LEU A 28 -2.03 26.62 6.77
CA LEU A 28 -0.96 27.49 7.22
C LEU A 28 -1.50 28.73 7.96
N ALA A 29 -2.51 29.40 7.40
CA ALA A 29 -3.14 30.55 8.03
C ALA A 29 -3.75 30.18 9.39
N VAL A 30 -4.54 29.10 9.45
CA VAL A 30 -5.15 28.63 10.70
C VAL A 30 -4.09 28.25 11.74
N SER A 31 -3.03 27.53 11.34
CA SER A 31 -1.96 27.15 12.26
C SER A 31 -1.20 28.37 12.79
N LEU A 32 -0.80 29.30 11.93
CA LEU A 32 -0.09 30.51 12.35
C LEU A 32 -0.97 31.40 13.23
N SER A 33 -2.24 31.60 12.88
CA SER A 33 -3.19 32.31 13.74
C SER A 33 -3.38 31.61 15.09
N GLY A 34 -3.47 30.28 15.10
CA GLY A 34 -3.54 29.49 16.33
C GLY A 34 -2.32 29.69 17.23
N TRP A 35 -1.11 29.67 16.66
CA TRP A 35 0.11 29.94 17.42
C TRP A 35 0.19 31.37 17.94
N VAL A 36 -0.23 32.36 17.15
CA VAL A 36 -0.30 33.76 17.61
C VAL A 36 -1.31 33.93 18.73
N VAL A 37 -2.48 33.30 18.65
CA VAL A 37 -3.48 33.32 19.72
C VAL A 37 -2.94 32.65 20.98
N LEU A 38 -2.24 31.51 20.88
CA LEU A 38 -1.61 30.87 22.03
C LEU A 38 -0.44 31.69 22.61
N ALA A 39 0.27 32.46 21.79
CA ALA A 39 1.35 33.34 22.23
C ALA A 39 0.84 34.57 22.99
N VAL A 40 -0.10 35.30 22.37
CA VAL A 40 -0.47 36.65 22.80
C VAL A 40 -1.78 36.65 23.58
N GLY A 41 -2.70 35.74 23.26
CA GLY A 41 -4.04 35.66 23.87
C GLY A 41 -4.03 35.56 25.39
N PRO A 42 -3.25 34.65 26.01
CA PRO A 42 -3.18 34.55 27.47
C PRO A 42 -2.71 35.82 28.16
N SER A 43 -1.86 36.62 27.50
CA SER A 43 -1.35 37.88 28.05
C SER A 43 -2.31 39.04 27.82
N LEU A 44 -2.95 39.13 26.64
CA LEU A 44 -3.95 40.16 26.32
C LEU A 44 -5.23 40.02 27.13
N LEU A 45 -5.63 38.79 27.43
CA LEU A 45 -6.83 38.48 28.23
C LEU A 45 -6.52 38.39 29.73
N GLU A 46 -5.30 38.75 30.15
CA GLU A 46 -4.84 38.69 31.54
C GLU A 46 -5.09 37.32 32.20
N LEU A 47 -4.96 36.23 31.44
CA LEU A 47 -5.21 34.88 31.95
C LEU A 47 -4.19 34.51 33.04
N SER A 48 -4.65 33.73 34.01
CA SER A 48 -3.86 33.26 35.15
C SER A 48 -2.67 32.38 34.71
N ALA A 49 -1.66 32.25 35.58
CA ALA A 49 -0.45 31.47 35.29
C ALA A 49 -0.75 30.00 34.87
N PRO A 50 -1.72 29.28 35.46
CA PRO A 50 -2.13 27.95 34.97
C PRO A 50 -2.56 27.93 33.50
N TRP A 51 -3.32 28.94 33.04
CA TRP A 51 -3.74 29.03 31.64
C TRP A 51 -2.59 29.37 30.69
N ARG A 52 -1.61 30.15 31.15
CA ARG A 52 -0.36 30.40 30.39
C ARG A 52 0.48 29.12 30.26
N ALA A 53 0.57 28.32 31.32
CA ALA A 53 1.21 27.01 31.30
C ALA A 53 0.51 26.05 30.34
N PHE A 54 -0.83 26.01 30.37
CA PHE A 54 -1.64 25.22 29.45
C PHE A 54 -1.39 25.62 28.00
N ALA A 55 -1.44 26.92 27.69
CA ALA A 55 -1.20 27.44 26.35
C ALA A 55 0.21 27.12 25.84
N ALA A 56 1.23 27.23 26.69
CA ALA A 56 2.59 26.82 26.37
C ALA A 56 2.67 25.32 26.04
N GLY A 57 2.02 24.48 26.85
CA GLY A 57 1.95 23.03 26.65
C GLY A 57 1.20 22.59 25.38
N LEU A 58 0.21 23.37 24.93
CA LEU A 58 -0.48 23.16 23.64
C LEU A 58 0.41 23.54 22.45
N ALA A 59 1.23 24.58 22.58
CA ALA A 59 2.14 25.02 21.52
C ALA A 59 3.34 24.09 21.36
N VAL A 60 3.95 23.68 22.47
CA VAL A 60 5.06 22.73 22.50
C VAL A 60 4.73 21.65 23.54
N PRO A 61 4.59 20.37 23.12
CA PRO A 61 4.23 19.28 24.01
C PRO A 61 5.13 19.23 25.25
N GLY A 62 4.52 19.34 26.44
CA GLY A 62 5.23 19.31 27.72
C GLY A 62 5.81 20.65 28.18
N ALA A 63 5.78 21.72 27.38
CA ALA A 63 6.35 23.01 27.80
C ALA A 63 5.64 23.65 29.01
N GLY A 64 4.37 23.29 29.24
CA GLY A 64 3.66 23.65 30.47
C GLY A 64 4.31 23.08 31.74
N LEU A 65 5.01 21.94 31.66
CA LEU A 65 5.78 21.38 32.77
C LEU A 65 7.01 22.23 33.07
N LEU A 66 7.70 22.75 32.04
CA LEU A 66 8.82 23.68 32.25
C LEU A 66 8.35 25.00 32.85
N TYR A 67 7.22 25.53 32.37
CA TYR A 67 6.63 26.75 32.91
C TYR A 67 6.25 26.59 34.39
N ALA A 68 5.77 25.42 34.80
CA ALA A 68 5.36 25.14 36.16
C ALA A 68 6.53 25.11 37.18
N MET A 69 7.79 25.26 36.77
CA MET A 69 8.93 25.18 37.70
C MET A 69 8.84 26.27 38.80
N PRO A 70 8.86 25.90 40.09
CA PRO A 70 8.70 26.83 41.21
C PRO A 70 10.00 27.57 41.56
N ALA A 71 9.88 28.73 42.22
CA ALA A 71 11.02 29.52 42.68
C ALA A 71 11.78 28.83 43.84
N PRO A 72 13.12 29.00 43.96
CA PRO A 72 13.94 28.36 45.00
C PRO A 72 13.53 28.66 46.45
N HIS A 73 12.81 29.76 46.70
CA HIS A 73 12.49 30.24 48.05
C HIS A 73 11.17 29.67 48.61
N HIS A 74 10.35 29.00 47.78
CA HIS A 74 9.05 28.42 48.20
C HIS A 74 9.14 26.97 48.69
N HIS A 75 10.35 26.40 48.73
CA HIS A 75 10.57 25.04 49.24
C HIS A 75 10.39 24.89 50.76
N HIS A 76 10.08 25.98 51.47
CA HIS A 76 9.72 25.94 52.89
C HIS A 76 8.22 25.68 53.14
N VAL A 77 7.37 25.59 52.11
CA VAL A 77 5.90 25.46 52.26
C VAL A 77 5.31 24.16 51.69
N GLY A 78 6.14 23.20 51.23
CA GLY A 78 5.66 21.89 50.75
C GLY A 78 6.32 20.72 51.49
N GLY A 79 5.61 20.10 52.44
CA GLY A 79 6.09 18.93 53.21
C GLY A 79 6.46 17.71 52.35
N ALA A 80 6.91 16.62 52.99
CA ALA A 80 7.44 15.39 52.36
C ALA A 80 6.64 14.84 51.15
N GLY A 81 5.32 15.08 51.08
CA GLY A 81 4.49 14.74 49.92
C GLY A 81 4.86 15.47 48.61
N PHE A 82 5.38 16.70 48.68
CA PHE A 82 5.77 17.49 47.51
C PHE A 82 7.00 16.91 46.80
N THR A 83 8.02 16.56 47.59
CA THR A 83 9.23 15.87 47.10
C THR A 83 8.89 14.45 46.61
N ALA A 84 7.97 13.76 47.29
CA ALA A 84 7.54 12.41 46.90
C ALA A 84 6.93 12.35 45.48
N VAL A 85 6.10 13.33 45.09
CA VAL A 85 5.53 13.39 43.73
C VAL A 85 6.63 13.49 42.66
N HIS A 86 7.66 14.29 42.89
CA HIS A 86 8.77 14.47 41.94
C HIS A 86 9.69 13.23 41.88
N VAL A 87 9.88 12.54 43.02
CA VAL A 87 10.56 11.23 43.06
C VAL A 87 9.79 10.19 42.23
N VAL A 88 8.46 10.17 42.30
CA VAL A 88 7.63 9.27 41.48
C VAL A 88 7.77 9.57 39.98
N VAL A 89 7.78 10.84 39.59
CA VAL A 89 8.01 11.23 38.18
C VAL A 89 9.38 10.76 37.69
N LEU A 90 10.44 10.96 38.47
CA LEU A 90 11.78 10.50 38.14
C LEU A 90 11.85 8.97 38.10
N ALA A 91 11.18 8.27 39.02
CA ALA A 91 11.09 6.81 39.02
C ALA A 91 10.41 6.28 37.74
N MET A 92 9.32 6.91 37.27
CA MET A 92 8.68 6.55 36.00
C MET A 92 9.63 6.73 34.81
N VAL A 93 10.42 7.81 34.77
CA VAL A 93 11.42 8.05 33.73
C VAL A 93 12.52 6.99 33.77
N ILE A 94 13.00 6.63 34.97
CA ILE A 94 14.01 5.58 35.15
C ILE A 94 13.48 4.22 34.67
N VAL A 95 12.23 3.87 34.99
CA VAL A 95 11.58 2.65 34.50
C VAL A 95 11.45 2.67 32.97
N ALA A 96 11.01 3.79 32.38
CA ALA A 96 10.89 3.93 30.93
C ALA A 96 12.25 3.79 30.23
N LEU A 97 13.31 4.38 30.79
CA LEU A 97 14.67 4.27 30.29
C LEU A 97 15.20 2.83 30.39
N GLY A 98 14.95 2.16 31.53
CA GLY A 98 15.28 0.74 31.71
C GLY A 98 14.59 -0.15 30.69
N TRP A 99 13.30 0.10 30.41
CA TRP A 99 12.55 -0.62 29.38
C TRP A 99 13.09 -0.33 27.97
N ALA A 100 13.43 0.92 27.65
CA ALA A 100 14.01 1.28 26.35
C ALA A 100 15.38 0.61 26.12
N LEU A 101 16.13 0.34 27.19
CA LEU A 101 17.42 -0.33 27.16
C LEU A 101 17.32 -1.86 27.36
N ARG A 102 16.11 -2.46 27.32
CA ARG A 102 15.89 -3.89 27.66
C ARG A 102 16.75 -4.88 26.88
N ASP A 103 17.14 -4.52 25.65
CA ASP A 103 17.98 -5.36 24.78
C ASP A 103 19.47 -5.30 25.18
N ARG A 104 19.85 -4.41 26.10
CA ARG A 104 21.20 -4.27 26.68
C ARG A 104 21.15 -4.33 28.20
N ARG A 105 20.80 -5.50 28.73
CA ARG A 105 20.53 -5.76 30.16
C ARG A 105 21.59 -5.21 31.12
N VAL A 106 22.88 -5.35 30.79
CA VAL A 106 23.99 -4.84 31.64
C VAL A 106 23.99 -3.31 31.71
N VAL A 107 23.84 -2.65 30.55
CA VAL A 107 23.78 -1.18 30.47
C VAL A 107 22.53 -0.66 31.16
N ALA A 108 21.38 -1.31 30.96
CA ALA A 108 20.13 -0.96 31.61
C ALA A 108 20.25 -1.02 33.15
N SER A 109 20.82 -2.10 33.70
CA SER A 109 20.99 -2.25 35.15
C SER A 109 21.93 -1.20 35.75
N VAL A 110 23.08 -0.92 35.11
CA VAL A 110 24.02 0.11 35.59
C VAL A 110 23.38 1.49 35.58
N VAL A 111 22.69 1.84 34.50
CA VAL A 111 22.02 3.14 34.35
C VAL A 111 20.88 3.30 35.36
N VAL A 112 20.06 2.28 35.57
CA VAL A 112 18.95 2.30 36.54
C VAL A 112 19.48 2.44 37.97
N VAL A 113 20.48 1.65 38.37
CA VAL A 113 21.07 1.72 39.72
C VAL A 113 21.71 3.08 39.98
N ALA A 114 22.49 3.59 39.04
CA ALA A 114 23.12 4.91 39.15
C ALA A 114 22.07 6.04 39.25
N ALA A 115 20.99 5.96 38.46
CA ALA A 115 19.92 6.95 38.49
C ALA A 115 19.13 6.91 39.81
N VAL A 116 18.80 5.72 40.33
CA VAL A 116 18.13 5.57 41.63
C VAL A 116 19.00 6.10 42.77
N ALA A 117 20.30 5.78 42.77
CA ALA A 117 21.25 6.29 43.75
C ALA A 117 21.38 7.82 43.69
N ALA A 118 21.44 8.40 42.49
CA ALA A 118 21.48 9.85 42.29
C ALA A 118 20.20 10.55 42.78
N VAL A 119 19.02 9.96 42.54
CA VAL A 119 17.74 10.45 43.07
C VAL A 119 17.73 10.42 44.59
N GLY A 120 18.16 9.32 45.21
CA GLY A 120 18.25 9.20 46.68
C GLY A 120 19.19 10.26 47.29
N TRP A 121 20.39 10.44 46.71
CA TRP A 121 21.35 11.43 47.17
C TRP A 121 20.83 12.88 47.03
N THR A 122 20.26 13.22 45.88
CA THR A 122 19.76 14.59 45.61
C THR A 122 18.51 14.93 46.40
N THR A 123 17.68 13.94 46.75
CA THR A 123 16.55 14.13 47.67
C THR A 123 17.01 14.60 49.05
N LEU A 124 18.18 14.15 49.49
CA LEU A 124 18.77 14.48 50.80
C LEU A 124 19.64 15.75 50.76
N SER A 125 20.32 16.02 49.64
CA SER A 125 21.36 17.06 49.55
C SER A 125 20.96 18.32 48.78
N ALA A 126 20.00 18.23 47.84
CA ALA A 126 19.62 19.33 46.96
C ALA A 126 18.18 19.18 46.42
N PRO A 127 17.15 19.27 47.28
CA PRO A 127 15.74 19.04 46.88
C PRO A 127 15.25 19.99 45.79
N VAL A 128 15.78 21.21 45.70
CA VAL A 128 15.51 22.17 44.60
C VAL A 128 15.98 21.62 43.25
N ALA A 129 17.18 21.05 43.22
CA ALA A 129 17.75 20.46 42.01
C ALA A 129 16.96 19.22 41.57
N LEU A 130 16.44 18.44 42.53
CA LEU A 130 15.57 17.30 42.26
C LEU A 130 14.25 17.73 41.58
N VAL A 131 13.59 18.77 42.11
CA VAL A 131 12.34 19.31 41.54
C VAL A 131 12.56 19.86 40.13
N ALA A 132 13.65 20.62 39.92
CA ALA A 132 14.00 21.11 38.59
C ALA A 132 14.30 19.96 37.61
N ALA A 133 15.08 18.96 38.04
CA ALA A 133 15.38 17.78 37.24
C ALA A 133 14.12 16.98 36.86
N ALA A 134 13.15 16.85 37.78
CA ALA A 134 11.90 16.17 37.52
C ALA A 134 11.03 16.87 36.46
N HIS A 135 10.94 18.21 36.47
CA HIS A 135 10.20 18.97 35.45
C HIS A 135 10.88 18.86 34.07
N ILE A 136 12.21 18.95 34.02
CA ILE A 136 12.98 18.77 32.78
C ILE A 136 12.80 17.34 32.24
N ALA A 137 12.90 16.34 33.11
CA ALA A 137 12.70 14.94 32.73
C ALA A 137 11.27 14.68 32.25
N GLY A 138 10.26 15.26 32.91
CA GLY A 138 8.86 15.19 32.48
C GLY A 138 8.64 15.83 31.10
N PHE A 139 9.22 17.01 30.85
CA PHE A 139 9.18 17.64 29.52
C PHE A 139 9.81 16.75 28.45
N LEU A 140 11.02 16.22 28.69
CA LEU A 140 11.73 15.35 27.76
C LEU A 140 10.95 14.06 27.49
N LEU A 141 10.33 13.47 28.52
CA LEU A 141 9.49 12.29 28.39
C LEU A 141 8.25 12.57 27.51
N VAL A 142 7.56 13.70 27.73
CA VAL A 142 6.41 14.09 26.91
C VAL A 142 6.82 14.38 25.48
N ALA A 143 7.95 15.08 25.26
CA ALA A 143 8.47 15.34 23.94
C ALA A 143 8.85 14.04 23.22
N ALA A 144 9.52 13.11 23.91
CA ALA A 144 9.86 11.79 23.38
C ALA A 144 8.61 10.95 23.09
N ALA A 145 7.63 10.91 24.00
CA ALA A 145 6.37 10.20 23.82
C ALA A 145 5.55 10.77 22.65
N THR A 146 5.50 12.10 22.52
CA THR A 146 4.83 12.78 21.40
C THR A 146 5.56 12.51 20.09
N GLY A 147 6.89 12.58 20.07
CA GLY A 147 7.71 12.25 18.92
C GLY A 147 7.57 10.80 18.50
N TRP A 148 7.56 9.86 19.45
CA TRP A 148 7.32 8.44 19.22
C TRP A 148 5.92 8.19 18.66
N ALA A 149 4.88 8.77 19.28
CA ALA A 149 3.50 8.64 18.83
C ALA A 149 3.29 9.26 17.43
N PHE A 150 3.97 10.37 17.13
CA PHE A 150 3.96 10.98 15.80
C PHE A 150 4.68 10.12 14.75
N MET A 151 5.90 9.63 15.05
CA MET A 151 6.69 8.77 14.15
C MET A 151 5.97 7.45 13.86
N PHE A 152 5.45 6.80 14.90
CA PHE A 152 4.66 5.58 14.78
C PHE A 152 3.43 5.79 13.88
N ARG A 153 2.82 6.97 13.90
CA ARG A 153 1.66 7.30 13.07
C ARG A 153 2.00 7.74 11.64
N ALA A 154 3.08 8.49 11.45
CA ALA A 154 3.55 8.90 10.13
C ALA A 154 4.02 7.71 9.29
N ILE A 155 4.40 6.60 9.96
CA ILE A 155 4.88 5.37 9.31
C ILE A 155 3.82 4.28 9.31
N ALA A 156 2.92 4.21 10.32
CA ALA A 156 2.14 3.01 10.56
C ALA A 156 0.60 3.16 10.43
N ARG A 157 -0.17 3.75 11.36
CA ARG A 157 -1.60 3.34 11.45
C ARG A 157 -2.56 4.31 12.18
N SER A 158 -3.14 5.31 11.49
CA SER A 158 -4.46 5.96 11.76
C SER A 158 -4.97 6.24 13.20
N ASP A 159 -4.12 6.28 14.23
CA ASP A 159 -4.51 6.63 15.59
C ASP A 159 -4.49 8.14 15.77
N HIS A 160 -5.68 8.75 15.66
CA HIS A 160 -5.83 10.19 15.71
C HIS A 160 -5.95 10.78 17.12
N VAL A 161 -5.97 9.95 18.17
CA VAL A 161 -6.30 10.35 19.54
C VAL A 161 -5.08 10.39 20.45
N THR A 162 -4.14 9.46 20.31
CA THR A 162 -3.00 9.36 21.25
C THR A 162 -2.14 10.62 21.30
N VAL A 163 -1.77 11.20 20.15
CA VAL A 163 -0.97 12.45 20.12
C VAL A 163 -1.72 13.62 20.78
N PRO A 164 -2.96 13.97 20.36
CA PRO A 164 -3.73 14.99 21.07
C PRO A 164 -3.92 14.70 22.56
N ALA A 165 -4.15 13.45 22.95
CA ALA A 165 -4.31 13.07 24.36
C ALA A 165 -3.02 13.30 25.16
N ILE A 166 -1.85 12.95 24.62
CA ILE A 166 -0.55 13.24 25.25
C ILE A 166 -0.35 14.75 25.37
N VAL A 167 -0.59 15.52 24.30
CA VAL A 167 -0.39 16.97 24.28
C VAL A 167 -1.32 17.69 25.25
N VAL A 168 -2.64 17.42 25.17
CA VAL A 168 -3.65 18.04 26.04
C VAL A 168 -3.47 17.56 27.49
N GLY A 169 -3.18 16.28 27.71
CA GLY A 169 -2.91 15.74 29.03
C GLY A 169 -1.69 16.39 29.69
N ALA A 170 -0.57 16.51 28.97
CA ALA A 170 0.63 17.17 29.46
C ALA A 170 0.44 18.68 29.68
N ALA A 171 -0.30 19.36 28.80
CA ALA A 171 -0.66 20.76 28.98
C ALA A 171 -1.50 20.97 30.24
N THR A 172 -2.49 20.09 30.48
CA THR A 172 -3.34 20.11 31.67
C THR A 172 -2.52 19.84 32.94
N ALA A 173 -1.61 18.86 32.91
CA ALA A 173 -0.71 18.57 34.02
C ALA A 173 0.17 19.79 34.36
N GLY A 174 0.73 20.48 33.36
CA GLY A 174 1.48 21.72 33.57
C GLY A 174 0.65 22.83 34.23
N ALA A 175 -0.61 22.98 33.82
CA ALA A 175 -1.53 23.95 34.43
C ALA A 175 -1.83 23.62 35.90
N LEU A 176 -2.13 22.36 36.21
CA LEU A 176 -2.40 21.89 37.57
C LEU A 176 -1.18 22.05 38.48
N LEU A 177 0.01 21.69 37.99
CA LEU A 177 1.26 21.89 38.73
C LEU A 177 1.53 23.37 39.01
N THR A 178 1.35 24.23 38.02
CA THR A 178 1.48 25.69 38.19
C THR A 178 0.54 26.22 39.26
N ASN A 179 -0.71 25.73 39.31
CA ASN A 179 -1.66 26.09 40.35
C ASN A 179 -1.21 25.59 41.75
N SER A 180 -0.70 24.36 41.83
CA SER A 180 -0.19 23.79 43.08
C SER A 180 1.05 24.51 43.62
N HIS A 181 1.82 25.17 42.74
CA HIS A 181 2.99 25.99 43.10
C HIS A 181 2.63 27.45 43.42
N GLY A 182 1.36 27.76 43.68
CA GLY A 182 0.93 29.11 44.04
C GLY A 182 1.00 30.11 42.88
N ALA A 183 0.87 29.63 41.63
CA ALA A 183 0.88 30.44 40.41
C ALA A 183 2.19 31.24 40.15
N GLN A 184 3.28 30.91 40.84
CA GLN A 184 4.59 31.52 40.62
C GLN A 184 5.45 30.64 39.70
N SER A 185 5.56 31.04 38.44
CA SER A 185 6.47 30.44 37.46
C SER A 185 7.81 31.18 37.46
N PHE A 186 8.86 30.64 38.09
CA PHE A 186 10.18 31.27 38.10
C PHE A 186 11.25 30.17 38.13
N PRO A 187 12.33 30.23 37.32
CA PRO A 187 12.76 31.31 36.41
C PRO A 187 12.20 31.23 34.98
N LEU A 188 11.34 30.24 34.68
CA LEU A 188 10.95 29.89 33.30
C LEU A 188 9.61 30.51 32.82
N ALA A 189 9.16 31.63 33.38
CA ALA A 189 7.93 32.32 32.95
C ALA A 189 7.93 32.67 31.44
N TRP A 190 9.11 32.94 30.88
CA TRP A 190 9.31 33.27 29.47
C TRP A 190 8.93 32.12 28.50
N VAL A 191 8.83 30.88 29.00
CA VAL A 191 8.40 29.71 28.20
C VAL A 191 7.01 29.91 27.59
N SER A 192 6.14 30.67 28.26
CA SER A 192 4.81 31.03 27.73
C SER A 192 4.86 31.78 26.40
N TRP A 193 5.94 32.54 26.15
CA TRP A 193 6.17 33.24 24.90
C TRP A 193 7.05 32.44 23.93
N ALA A 194 8.08 31.77 24.45
CA ALA A 194 9.03 31.05 23.63
C ALA A 194 8.46 29.78 22.99
N ALA A 195 7.57 29.05 23.65
CA ALA A 195 6.97 27.84 23.08
C ALA A 195 6.14 28.16 21.80
N PRO A 196 5.21 29.13 21.82
CA PRO A 196 4.51 29.57 20.60
C PRO A 196 5.45 30.17 19.54
N ALA A 197 6.44 30.97 19.93
CA ALA A 197 7.43 31.51 18.99
C ALA A 197 8.23 30.39 18.29
N LEU A 198 8.61 29.35 19.04
CA LEU A 198 9.24 28.14 18.50
C LEU A 198 8.29 27.42 17.54
N ALA A 199 7.01 27.26 17.87
CA ALA A 199 6.03 26.63 16.98
C ALA A 199 5.85 27.39 15.65
N ILE A 200 5.84 28.73 15.69
CA ILE A 200 5.86 29.58 14.49
C ILE A 200 7.14 29.34 13.69
N GLY A 201 8.31 29.42 14.36
CA GLY A 201 9.61 29.21 13.72
C GLY A 201 9.74 27.84 13.06
N VAL A 202 9.27 26.77 13.72
CA VAL A 202 9.23 25.41 13.17
C VAL A 202 8.28 25.33 11.97
N THR A 203 7.09 25.93 12.08
CA THR A 203 6.12 25.95 10.97
C THR A 203 6.71 26.64 9.74
N LEU A 204 7.29 27.83 9.90
CA LEU A 204 7.96 28.57 8.82
C LEU A 204 9.19 27.83 8.29
N GLY A 205 9.96 27.19 9.16
CA GLY A 205 11.10 26.35 8.80
C GLY A 205 10.71 25.16 7.94
N ILE A 206 9.58 24.50 8.22
CA ILE A 206 9.02 23.43 7.38
C ILE A 206 8.64 23.98 6.00
N VAL A 207 8.00 25.16 5.93
CA VAL A 207 7.65 25.81 4.65
C VAL A 207 8.90 26.12 3.83
N LEU A 208 9.91 26.74 4.45
CA LEU A 208 11.17 27.08 3.78
C LEU A 208 11.88 25.81 3.30
N ARG A 209 11.98 24.78 4.15
CA ARG A 209 12.58 23.49 3.79
C ARG A 209 11.87 22.87 2.59
N GLU A 210 10.54 22.88 2.55
CA GLU A 210 9.77 22.34 1.44
C GLU A 210 10.01 23.13 0.14
N GLN A 211 10.11 24.46 0.22
CA GLN A 211 10.44 25.30 -0.94
C GLN A 211 11.86 25.02 -1.47
N LEU A 212 12.85 24.90 -0.57
CA LEU A 212 14.23 24.56 -0.95
C LEU A 212 14.31 23.18 -1.62
N ARG A 213 13.62 22.19 -1.06
CA ARG A 213 13.53 20.84 -1.64
C ARG A 213 12.87 20.85 -3.01
N HIS A 214 11.82 21.66 -3.17
CA HIS A 214 11.16 21.81 -4.47
C HIS A 214 12.09 22.41 -5.51
N ARG A 215 12.86 23.47 -5.17
CA ARG A 215 13.86 24.05 -6.08
C ARG A 215 14.93 23.05 -6.48
N SER A 216 15.40 22.23 -5.53
CA SER A 216 16.34 21.13 -5.82
C SER A 216 15.72 20.11 -6.77
N ALA A 217 14.49 19.67 -6.49
CA ALA A 217 13.76 18.72 -7.34
C ALA A 217 13.52 19.25 -8.75
N GLN A 218 13.25 20.55 -8.92
CA GLN A 218 13.08 21.17 -10.23
C GLN A 218 14.34 21.06 -11.10
N ARG A 219 15.54 21.06 -10.51
CA ARG A 219 16.79 20.88 -11.27
C ARG A 219 16.88 19.46 -11.84
N VAL A 220 16.64 18.46 -10.99
CA VAL A 220 16.56 17.04 -11.41
C VAL A 220 15.48 16.85 -12.47
N GLY A 221 14.33 17.52 -12.31
CA GLY A 221 13.23 17.46 -13.29
C GLY A 221 13.61 18.05 -14.65
N GLN A 222 14.41 19.12 -14.68
CA GLN A 222 14.91 19.69 -15.92
C GLN A 222 15.93 18.78 -16.60
N GLU A 223 16.80 18.12 -15.82
CA GLU A 223 17.75 17.13 -16.34
C GLU A 223 17.03 15.93 -16.96
N ARG A 224 16.03 15.38 -16.25
CA ARG A 224 15.16 14.31 -16.76
C ARG A 224 14.40 14.72 -18.02
N GLU A 225 13.85 15.94 -18.06
CA GLU A 225 13.11 16.38 -19.26
C GLU A 225 14.04 16.48 -20.47
N ARG A 226 15.28 16.98 -20.31
CA ARG A 226 16.27 16.98 -21.39
C ARG A 226 16.64 15.57 -21.83
N TYR A 227 16.85 14.65 -20.89
CA TYR A 227 17.08 13.24 -21.20
C TYR A 227 15.92 12.66 -22.02
N LEU A 228 14.69 12.86 -21.55
CA LEU A 228 13.49 12.39 -22.25
C LEU A 228 13.37 13.02 -23.63
N GLU A 229 13.60 14.32 -23.81
CA GLU A 229 13.63 14.97 -25.13
C GLU A 229 14.66 14.35 -26.08
N GLN A 230 15.87 14.04 -25.60
CA GLN A 230 16.89 13.33 -26.39
C GLN A 230 16.44 11.92 -26.76
N ARG A 231 15.79 11.21 -25.84
CA ARG A 231 15.21 9.89 -26.10
C ARG A 231 14.08 9.96 -27.13
N ARG A 232 13.20 10.95 -27.04
CA ARG A 232 12.15 11.21 -28.04
C ARG A 232 12.72 11.46 -29.43
N ALA A 233 13.83 12.20 -29.53
CA ALA A 233 14.48 12.48 -30.80
C ALA A 233 15.19 11.24 -31.40
N THR A 234 15.71 10.36 -30.54
CA THR A 234 16.40 9.13 -30.97
C THR A 234 15.41 8.01 -31.35
N LEU A 235 14.26 7.94 -30.68
CA LEU A 235 13.23 6.97 -30.99
C LEU A 235 12.51 7.38 -32.28
N HIS A 236 12.63 6.56 -33.33
CA HIS A 236 11.99 6.79 -34.63
C HIS A 236 10.48 6.44 -34.62
N CYS A 237 9.93 6.12 -33.44
CA CYS A 237 8.56 5.67 -33.22
C CYS A 237 7.79 6.77 -32.45
N PRO A 238 6.54 7.11 -32.86
CA PRO A 238 5.72 8.06 -32.12
C PRO A 238 5.35 7.51 -30.74
N ILE A 239 5.58 8.30 -29.70
CA ILE A 239 5.15 7.95 -28.35
C ILE A 239 3.64 8.08 -28.26
N LEU A 240 3.00 7.02 -27.76
CA LEU A 240 1.57 7.00 -27.51
C LEU A 240 1.24 7.94 -26.34
N THR A 241 0.41 8.95 -26.61
CA THR A 241 -0.06 9.92 -25.60
C THR A 241 -1.55 9.82 -25.32
N ALA A 242 -2.30 9.21 -26.24
CA ALA A 242 -3.71 8.94 -26.06
C ALA A 242 -3.92 7.56 -25.40
N PRO A 243 -4.96 7.40 -24.55
CA PRO A 243 -5.33 6.09 -24.04
C PRO A 243 -5.53 5.09 -25.18
N ILE A 244 -5.01 3.87 -25.00
CA ILE A 244 -5.26 2.76 -25.91
C ILE A 244 -6.77 2.46 -25.86
N PRO A 245 -7.43 2.23 -27.02
CA PRO A 245 -8.83 1.85 -27.02
C PRO A 245 -9.07 0.62 -26.14
N LEU A 246 -9.94 0.76 -25.13
CA LEU A 246 -10.24 -0.33 -24.19
C LEU A 246 -11.11 -1.46 -24.79
N ARG A 247 -11.30 -1.46 -26.11
CA ARG A 247 -12.01 -2.51 -26.87
C ARG A 247 -11.32 -2.79 -28.19
N ARG A 248 -10.22 -3.52 -28.12
CA ARG A 248 -9.54 -4.07 -29.28
C ARG A 248 -10.17 -5.42 -29.63
N GLN A 249 -10.51 -5.61 -30.89
CA GLN A 249 -10.87 -6.93 -31.41
C GLN A 249 -9.58 -7.70 -31.67
N ALA A 250 -9.14 -8.47 -30.68
CA ALA A 250 -7.94 -9.30 -30.77
C ALA A 250 -8.19 -10.62 -30.04
N LEU A 251 -7.53 -11.68 -30.50
CA LEU A 251 -7.35 -12.90 -29.70
C LEU A 251 -6.09 -12.71 -28.86
N PRO A 252 -6.18 -12.68 -27.51
CA PRO A 252 -5.00 -12.54 -26.69
C PRO A 252 -4.05 -13.72 -26.93
N LEU A 253 -2.75 -13.42 -26.99
CA LEU A 253 -1.71 -14.45 -27.04
C LEU A 253 -1.76 -15.30 -25.76
N VAL A 254 -1.57 -16.61 -25.90
CA VAL A 254 -1.38 -17.53 -24.77
C VAL A 254 -0.04 -18.25 -24.94
N SER A 255 0.92 -17.93 -24.07
CA SER A 255 2.27 -18.51 -24.08
C SER A 255 2.36 -19.71 -23.14
N GLU A 256 3.32 -20.61 -23.40
CA GLU A 256 3.68 -21.65 -22.42
C GLU A 256 4.50 -21.02 -21.29
N ALA A 257 4.13 -21.28 -20.04
CA ALA A 257 4.85 -20.80 -18.87
C ALA A 257 6.21 -21.49 -18.71
N SER A 258 7.22 -20.74 -18.27
CA SER A 258 8.54 -21.28 -17.97
C SER A 258 8.53 -22.15 -16.68
N PRO A 259 9.54 -23.02 -16.48
CA PRO A 259 9.66 -23.78 -15.24
C PRO A 259 9.69 -22.91 -13.97
N ASP A 260 10.33 -21.74 -14.01
CA ASP A 260 10.39 -20.84 -12.86
C ASP A 260 9.06 -20.15 -12.58
N GLN A 261 8.34 -19.75 -13.64
CA GLN A 261 6.97 -19.26 -13.50
C GLN A 261 6.06 -20.31 -12.85
N LEU A 262 6.18 -21.58 -13.27
CA LEU A 262 5.43 -22.68 -12.66
C LEU A 262 5.77 -22.89 -11.18
N ARG A 263 7.05 -22.76 -10.81
CA ARG A 263 7.51 -22.92 -9.41
C ARG A 263 6.92 -21.83 -8.51
N LEU A 264 6.95 -20.56 -8.93
CA LEU A 264 6.35 -19.46 -8.18
C LEU A 264 4.82 -19.57 -8.16
N HIS A 265 4.19 -19.87 -9.29
CA HIS A 265 2.74 -20.09 -9.38
C HIS A 265 2.27 -21.21 -8.43
N ARG A 266 3.05 -22.29 -8.30
CA ARG A 266 2.79 -23.38 -7.36
C ARG A 266 2.88 -22.91 -5.90
N HIS A 267 3.83 -22.04 -5.57
CA HIS A 267 3.92 -21.43 -4.24
C HIS A 267 2.68 -20.60 -3.91
N LEU A 268 2.28 -19.69 -4.79
CA LEU A 268 1.09 -18.84 -4.61
C LEU A 268 -0.21 -19.65 -4.52
N THR A 269 -0.37 -20.64 -5.40
CA THR A 269 -1.53 -21.54 -5.42
C THR A 269 -1.62 -22.33 -4.10
N ARG A 270 -0.49 -22.88 -3.64
CA ARG A 270 -0.43 -23.62 -2.38
C ARG A 270 -0.77 -22.76 -1.17
N LEU A 271 -0.19 -21.56 -1.08
CA LEU A 271 -0.45 -20.62 0.00
C LEU A 271 -1.96 -20.37 0.13
N ALA A 272 -2.65 -20.18 -0.99
CA ALA A 272 -4.08 -19.93 -1.05
C ALA A 272 -4.95 -21.19 -0.85
N LEU A 273 -4.48 -22.39 -1.20
CA LEU A 273 -5.22 -23.66 -1.04
C LEU A 273 -5.25 -24.21 0.38
N GLN A 274 -4.48 -23.63 1.31
CA GLN A 274 -4.59 -23.98 2.73
C GLN A 274 -6.05 -23.87 3.22
N PRO A 275 -6.41 -24.55 4.34
CA PRO A 275 -7.70 -24.32 5.01
C PRO A 275 -7.97 -22.82 5.18
N VAL A 276 -9.20 -22.38 4.89
CA VAL A 276 -9.54 -20.95 4.78
C VAL A 276 -9.38 -20.19 6.10
N ASP A 277 -9.43 -20.88 7.22
CA ASP A 277 -9.19 -20.41 8.58
C ASP A 277 -7.70 -20.44 8.99
N SER A 278 -6.83 -21.08 8.21
CA SER A 278 -5.38 -21.07 8.40
C SER A 278 -4.74 -19.83 7.77
N TRP A 279 -3.89 -19.18 8.56
CA TRP A 279 -3.03 -18.06 8.16
C TRP A 279 -1.54 -18.43 8.18
N THR A 280 -1.23 -19.72 8.20
CA THR A 280 0.16 -20.21 8.18
C THR A 280 0.86 -19.79 6.88
N GLY A 281 2.06 -19.24 7.00
CA GLY A 281 2.84 -18.75 5.86
C GLY A 281 2.44 -17.35 5.36
N PHE A 282 1.36 -16.75 5.87
CA PHE A 282 1.10 -15.32 5.69
C PHE A 282 1.90 -14.50 6.69
N ASP A 283 2.40 -13.34 6.26
CA ASP A 283 3.20 -12.48 7.14
C ASP A 283 2.31 -11.87 8.22
N ARG A 284 2.75 -12.02 9.47
CA ARG A 284 2.11 -11.41 10.65
C ARG A 284 2.72 -10.03 10.89
N GLU A 285 2.28 -9.05 10.12
CA GLU A 285 2.75 -7.67 10.19
C GLU A 285 2.20 -6.94 11.44
N GLY A 286 2.64 -7.34 12.63
CA GLY A 286 2.28 -6.73 13.92
C GLY A 286 0.86 -7.07 14.42
N PRO A 287 0.63 -7.07 15.75
CA PRO A 287 -0.65 -7.48 16.35
C PRO A 287 -1.75 -6.42 16.24
N GLY A 288 -3.01 -6.82 16.04
CA GLY A 288 -4.21 -5.97 16.12
C GLY A 288 -4.67 -5.37 14.77
N PRO A 289 -5.21 -4.13 14.69
CA PRO A 289 -5.58 -3.46 13.41
C PRO A 289 -4.42 -3.25 12.44
N LEU A 290 -3.25 -3.66 12.90
CA LEU A 290 -1.94 -3.64 12.29
C LEU A 290 -1.78 -4.78 11.27
N GLN A 291 -2.54 -5.87 11.39
CA GLN A 291 -2.47 -7.06 10.54
C GLN A 291 -2.93 -6.72 9.10
N GLN A 292 -2.06 -6.97 8.11
CA GLN A 292 -2.19 -6.43 6.74
C GLN A 292 -2.55 -7.50 5.69
N TYR A 293 -3.29 -8.54 6.08
CA TYR A 293 -3.61 -9.66 5.19
C TYR A 293 -4.23 -9.27 3.85
N ARG A 294 -5.02 -8.19 3.81
CA ARG A 294 -5.65 -7.68 2.58
C ARG A 294 -4.65 -7.49 1.42
N TYR A 295 -3.49 -6.87 1.67
CA TYR A 295 -2.50 -6.62 0.61
C TYR A 295 -1.94 -7.95 0.08
N GLN A 296 -1.59 -8.85 0.99
CA GLN A 296 -1.08 -10.18 0.66
C GLN A 296 -2.11 -10.98 -0.16
N LEU A 297 -3.37 -11.01 0.28
CA LEU A 297 -4.45 -11.73 -0.41
C LEU A 297 -4.72 -11.15 -1.81
N ASN A 298 -4.74 -9.83 -1.96
CA ASN A 298 -4.93 -9.18 -3.25
C ASN A 298 -3.75 -9.45 -4.19
N ALA A 299 -2.50 -9.26 -3.73
CA ALA A 299 -1.30 -9.47 -4.54
C ALA A 299 -1.18 -10.93 -5.03
N VAL A 300 -1.41 -11.91 -4.15
CA VAL A 300 -1.44 -13.34 -4.53
C VAL A 300 -2.55 -13.58 -5.56
N GLY A 301 -3.74 -13.02 -5.35
CA GLY A 301 -4.86 -13.15 -6.29
C GLY A 301 -4.58 -12.56 -7.67
N TRP A 302 -3.96 -11.38 -7.73
CA TRP A 302 -3.56 -10.75 -8.99
C TRP A 302 -2.52 -11.58 -9.73
N GLY A 303 -1.50 -12.11 -9.04
CA GLY A 303 -0.50 -13.00 -9.63
C GLY A 303 -1.12 -14.29 -10.21
N LEU A 304 -2.06 -14.92 -9.49
CA LEU A 304 -2.77 -16.11 -9.98
C LEU A 304 -3.66 -15.79 -11.19
N SER A 305 -4.37 -14.66 -11.17
CA SER A 305 -5.17 -14.21 -12.32
C SER A 305 -4.30 -13.86 -13.53
N MET A 306 -3.14 -13.24 -13.31
CA MET A 306 -2.18 -12.91 -14.37
C MET A 306 -1.70 -14.18 -15.07
N PHE A 307 -1.30 -15.21 -14.30
CA PHE A 307 -0.94 -16.52 -14.84
C PHE A 307 -2.08 -17.18 -15.61
N GLY A 308 -3.29 -17.15 -15.03
CA GLY A 308 -4.51 -17.69 -15.65
C GLY A 308 -4.78 -17.06 -17.01
N TYR A 309 -4.68 -15.74 -17.11
CA TYR A 309 -4.93 -15.03 -18.36
C TYR A 309 -3.81 -15.24 -19.41
N ALA A 310 -2.55 -15.17 -18.99
CA ALA A 310 -1.39 -15.23 -19.89
C ALA A 310 -1.11 -16.64 -20.45
N HIS A 311 -1.38 -17.67 -19.66
CA HIS A 311 -0.91 -19.04 -19.97
C HIS A 311 -2.03 -20.07 -19.98
N THR A 312 -3.05 -19.93 -19.13
CA THR A 312 -3.99 -21.02 -18.87
C THR A 312 -5.49 -20.61 -18.85
N PRO A 313 -5.98 -19.81 -19.82
CA PRO A 313 -7.38 -19.34 -19.79
C PRO A 313 -8.42 -20.46 -19.91
N ALA A 314 -8.02 -21.65 -20.39
CA ALA A 314 -8.83 -22.87 -20.47
C ALA A 314 -8.49 -23.89 -19.37
N TYR A 315 -8.09 -23.43 -18.18
CA TYR A 315 -7.85 -24.26 -17.00
C TYR A 315 -8.48 -23.64 -15.75
N TRP A 316 -9.19 -24.45 -14.98
CA TRP A 316 -9.65 -24.07 -13.64
C TRP A 316 -8.80 -24.74 -12.57
N GLY A 317 -9.03 -26.03 -12.33
CA GLY A 317 -8.30 -26.85 -11.37
C GLY A 317 -7.97 -26.18 -10.03
N ALA A 318 -6.74 -26.43 -9.57
CA ALA A 318 -6.31 -25.98 -8.25
C ALA A 318 -6.17 -24.44 -8.12
N PRO A 319 -5.63 -23.70 -9.12
CA PRO A 319 -5.54 -22.24 -9.04
C PRO A 319 -6.89 -21.52 -8.97
N HIS A 320 -7.92 -22.05 -9.65
CA HIS A 320 -9.28 -21.51 -9.55
C HIS A 320 -9.82 -21.63 -8.12
N GLN A 321 -9.72 -22.82 -7.51
CA GLN A 321 -10.11 -23.01 -6.11
C GLN A 321 -9.27 -22.16 -5.14
N ALA A 322 -7.97 -22.00 -5.43
CA ALA A 322 -7.08 -21.14 -4.66
C ALA A 322 -7.59 -19.69 -4.62
N GLN A 323 -7.98 -19.13 -5.77
CA GLN A 323 -8.56 -17.79 -5.83
C GLN A 323 -9.90 -17.69 -5.09
N LEU A 324 -10.77 -18.71 -5.18
CA LEU A 324 -12.00 -18.75 -4.38
C LEU A 324 -11.72 -18.72 -2.87
N ASN A 325 -10.70 -19.47 -2.41
CA ASN A 325 -10.29 -19.45 -1.01
C ASN A 325 -9.77 -18.07 -0.59
N LEU A 326 -9.08 -17.34 -1.47
CA LEU A 326 -8.66 -15.95 -1.20
C LEU A 326 -9.89 -15.04 -1.03
N PHE A 327 -10.91 -15.14 -1.88
CA PHE A 327 -12.14 -14.34 -1.73
C PHE A 327 -12.93 -14.70 -0.46
N THR A 328 -12.91 -15.97 -0.04
CA THR A 328 -13.44 -16.38 1.27
C THR A 328 -12.67 -15.71 2.40
N ARG A 329 -11.32 -15.71 2.35
CA ARG A 329 -10.48 -15.01 3.35
C ARG A 329 -10.69 -13.50 3.34
N MET A 330 -10.89 -12.87 2.18
CA MET A 330 -11.20 -11.43 2.09
C MET A 330 -12.45 -11.04 2.88
N GLN A 331 -13.39 -11.97 3.09
CA GLN A 331 -14.60 -11.77 3.89
C GLN A 331 -14.39 -11.96 5.40
N ASP A 332 -13.23 -12.45 5.85
CA ASP A 332 -12.90 -12.65 7.26
C ASP A 332 -12.63 -11.31 7.97
N ALA A 333 -13.20 -11.12 9.16
CA ALA A 333 -13.06 -9.89 9.95
C ALA A 333 -11.61 -9.57 10.36
N GLN A 334 -10.69 -10.55 10.36
CA GLN A 334 -9.25 -10.30 10.53
C GLN A 334 -8.65 -9.50 9.37
N VAL A 335 -9.28 -9.53 8.18
CA VAL A 335 -8.81 -8.82 6.99
C VAL A 335 -9.36 -7.40 6.92
N TRP A 336 -10.65 -7.21 7.18
CA TRP A 336 -11.34 -5.93 6.95
C TRP A 336 -11.79 -5.22 8.23
N GLY A 337 -11.80 -5.91 9.38
CA GLY A 337 -12.32 -5.40 10.65
C GLY A 337 -11.54 -4.22 11.22
N TYR A 338 -10.31 -3.98 10.75
CA TYR A 338 -9.50 -2.79 11.08
C TYR A 338 -10.26 -1.48 10.76
N TRP A 339 -11.11 -1.50 9.73
CA TRP A 339 -11.80 -0.30 9.25
C TRP A 339 -12.68 0.33 10.31
N TYR A 340 -13.31 -0.49 11.17
CA TYR A 340 -14.09 0.01 12.30
C TYR A 340 -13.28 0.94 13.21
N GLN A 341 -12.04 0.55 13.54
CA GLN A 341 -11.18 1.35 14.41
C GLN A 341 -10.70 2.62 13.68
N GLN A 342 -10.37 2.51 12.40
CA GLN A 342 -10.00 3.67 11.58
C GLN A 342 -11.15 4.68 11.45
N ASN A 343 -12.38 4.20 11.24
CA ASN A 343 -13.55 5.07 11.15
C ASN A 343 -13.91 5.70 12.51
N LEU A 344 -13.78 4.95 13.61
CA LEU A 344 -14.01 5.46 14.97
C LEU A 344 -13.08 6.65 15.28
N LEU A 345 -11.78 6.51 15.02
CA LEU A 345 -10.78 7.51 15.40
C LEU A 345 -10.54 8.57 14.33
N GLY A 346 -10.57 8.19 13.05
CA GLY A 346 -10.29 9.09 11.93
C GLY A 346 -11.49 9.89 11.45
N ASN A 347 -12.71 9.37 11.59
CA ASN A 347 -13.94 10.10 11.25
C ASN A 347 -14.77 10.50 12.49
N TRP A 348 -14.24 10.23 13.70
CA TRP A 348 -14.95 10.44 14.97
C TRP A 348 -16.34 9.77 15.00
N ASP A 349 -16.45 8.57 14.44
CA ASP A 349 -17.72 7.86 14.31
C ASP A 349 -18.16 7.12 15.58
N PHE A 350 -18.12 7.79 16.73
CA PHE A 350 -18.52 7.23 18.02
C PHE A 350 -20.03 6.93 18.10
N ARG A 351 -20.82 7.60 17.24
CA ARG A 351 -22.29 7.49 17.19
C ARG A 351 -22.77 6.30 16.36
N HIS A 352 -22.39 6.24 15.08
CA HIS A 352 -22.92 5.19 14.19
C HIS A 352 -22.08 3.94 14.21
N ARG A 353 -20.82 4.02 14.66
CA ARG A 353 -19.92 2.88 14.84
C ARG A 353 -19.87 1.99 13.58
N ARG A 354 -19.87 2.63 12.40
CA ARG A 354 -19.94 1.92 11.12
C ARG A 354 -18.70 1.08 10.93
N ALA A 355 -18.92 -0.20 10.62
CA ALA A 355 -17.85 -1.17 10.36
C ALA A 355 -17.73 -1.52 8.87
N ASP A 356 -18.68 -1.09 8.03
CA ASP A 356 -18.71 -1.41 6.61
C ASP A 356 -17.42 -0.97 5.92
N PRO A 357 -16.60 -1.90 5.40
CA PRO A 357 -15.34 -1.58 4.78
C PRO A 357 -15.48 -1.14 3.31
N ILE A 358 -16.66 -1.29 2.70
CA ILE A 358 -16.87 -1.13 1.26
C ILE A 358 -17.60 0.17 0.91
N ASP A 359 -18.83 0.37 1.39
CA ASP A 359 -19.64 1.56 1.05
C ASP A 359 -19.28 2.75 1.93
N VAL A 360 -18.08 3.28 1.69
CA VAL A 360 -17.53 4.45 2.36
C VAL A 360 -16.80 5.34 1.36
N PRO A 361 -16.74 6.66 1.57
CA PRO A 361 -16.04 7.60 0.69
C PRO A 361 -14.51 7.57 0.83
N GLN A 362 -13.97 6.55 1.51
CA GLN A 362 -12.58 6.33 1.88
C GLN A 362 -12.28 4.82 1.78
N ASN A 363 -11.18 4.32 2.31
CA ASN A 363 -10.84 2.89 2.28
C ASN A 363 -10.63 2.29 0.88
N ILE A 364 -10.20 3.12 -0.08
CA ILE A 364 -9.95 2.70 -1.47
C ILE A 364 -9.07 1.45 -1.57
N MET A 365 -8.08 1.30 -0.69
CA MET A 365 -7.19 0.15 -0.78
C MET A 365 -7.95 -1.17 -0.56
N PHE A 366 -8.97 -1.23 0.31
CA PHE A 366 -9.76 -2.46 0.43
C PHE A 366 -10.70 -2.62 -0.77
N THR A 367 -11.57 -1.62 -0.99
CA THR A 367 -12.65 -1.69 -1.99
C THR A 367 -12.10 -1.73 -3.41
N GLY A 368 -11.14 -0.88 -3.73
CA GLY A 368 -10.51 -0.79 -5.05
C GLY A 368 -9.64 -2.02 -5.38
N TYR A 369 -8.94 -2.59 -4.40
CA TYR A 369 -8.11 -3.77 -4.66
C TYR A 369 -8.95 -5.02 -4.85
N LEU A 370 -9.99 -5.17 -4.02
CA LEU A 370 -10.99 -6.22 -4.21
C LEU A 370 -11.68 -6.09 -5.57
N ASN A 371 -12.01 -4.87 -6.01
CA ASN A 371 -12.58 -4.63 -7.34
C ASN A 371 -11.65 -5.13 -8.46
N LEU A 372 -10.36 -4.79 -8.42
CA LEU A 372 -9.38 -5.29 -9.40
C LEU A 372 -9.25 -6.82 -9.32
N GLN A 373 -9.15 -7.39 -8.12
CA GLN A 373 -8.99 -8.84 -7.96
C GLN A 373 -10.17 -9.61 -8.54
N LEU A 374 -11.41 -9.16 -8.29
CA LEU A 374 -12.62 -9.74 -8.86
C LEU A 374 -12.65 -9.60 -10.40
N ALA A 375 -12.30 -8.42 -10.92
CA ALA A 375 -12.25 -8.16 -12.36
C ALA A 375 -11.21 -9.04 -13.08
N MET A 376 -10.01 -9.13 -12.54
CA MET A 376 -8.95 -9.99 -13.08
C MET A 376 -9.34 -11.47 -13.02
N PHE A 377 -9.95 -11.93 -11.93
CA PHE A 377 -10.43 -13.30 -11.79
C PHE A 377 -11.46 -13.65 -12.86
N ARG A 378 -12.46 -12.79 -13.05
CA ARG A 378 -13.49 -12.99 -14.09
C ARG A 378 -12.89 -12.96 -15.50
N GLN A 379 -11.97 -12.04 -15.76
CA GLN A 379 -11.30 -11.93 -17.06
C GLN A 379 -10.42 -13.18 -17.36
N ALA A 380 -9.68 -13.67 -16.37
CA ALA A 380 -8.78 -14.82 -16.51
C ALA A 380 -9.53 -16.17 -16.61
N THR A 381 -10.62 -16.34 -15.85
CA THR A 381 -11.28 -17.66 -15.70
C THR A 381 -12.64 -17.77 -16.40
N GLY A 382 -13.28 -16.64 -16.72
CA GLY A 382 -14.66 -16.58 -17.18
C GLY A 382 -15.70 -16.82 -16.07
N ASP A 383 -15.28 -17.03 -14.83
CA ASP A 383 -16.19 -17.27 -13.71
C ASP A 383 -16.79 -15.95 -13.18
N ALA A 384 -18.07 -15.75 -13.45
CA ALA A 384 -18.84 -14.56 -13.08
C ALA A 384 -19.69 -14.75 -11.81
N ARG A 385 -19.37 -15.72 -10.94
CA ARG A 385 -20.17 -15.99 -9.73
C ARG A 385 -20.35 -14.79 -8.81
N PHE A 386 -19.37 -13.89 -8.79
CA PHE A 386 -19.40 -12.71 -7.91
C PHE A 386 -20.28 -11.59 -8.48
N ASP A 387 -20.75 -11.71 -9.72
CA ASP A 387 -21.76 -10.83 -10.30
C ASP A 387 -23.17 -11.16 -9.80
N GLN A 388 -23.35 -12.33 -9.17
CA GLN A 388 -24.63 -12.71 -8.59
C GLN A 388 -24.93 -11.85 -7.36
N PRO A 389 -26.18 -11.41 -7.16
CA PRO A 389 -26.55 -10.56 -6.04
C PRO A 389 -26.13 -11.13 -4.69
N ARG A 390 -25.47 -10.31 -3.87
CA ARG A 390 -25.03 -10.65 -2.49
C ARG A 390 -24.05 -11.84 -2.44
N SER A 391 -23.23 -12.02 -3.47
CA SER A 391 -22.22 -13.09 -3.56
C SER A 391 -21.09 -12.97 -2.54
N LEU A 392 -20.87 -11.77 -1.98
CA LEU A 392 -19.89 -11.49 -0.92
C LEU A 392 -20.60 -11.03 0.35
N ARG A 393 -20.18 -11.57 1.49
CA ARG A 393 -20.76 -11.33 2.81
C ARG A 393 -19.66 -11.01 3.83
N PHE A 394 -19.65 -9.77 4.31
CA PHE A 394 -18.75 -9.27 5.33
C PHE A 394 -19.48 -9.20 6.66
N GLN A 395 -19.21 -10.17 7.54
CA GLN A 395 -19.87 -10.29 8.84
C GLN A 395 -18.90 -10.00 9.99
N ARG A 396 -19.21 -9.00 10.82
CA ARG A 396 -18.43 -8.67 12.04
C ARG A 396 -19.05 -9.26 13.29
N SER A 397 -20.38 -9.17 13.40
CA SER A 397 -21.20 -9.77 14.47
C SER A 397 -22.49 -10.29 13.83
N PRO A 398 -23.32 -11.08 14.54
CA PRO A 398 -24.62 -11.52 14.02
C PRO A 398 -25.52 -10.37 13.55
N GLU A 399 -25.38 -9.17 14.12
CA GLU A 399 -26.17 -7.97 13.82
C GLU A 399 -25.54 -7.07 12.75
N GLN A 400 -24.24 -7.22 12.48
CA GLN A 400 -23.48 -6.38 11.54
C GLN A 400 -23.00 -7.21 10.35
N ILE A 401 -23.88 -7.32 9.35
CA ILE A 401 -23.65 -8.03 8.10
C ILE A 401 -23.79 -7.06 6.94
N TYR A 402 -22.78 -7.00 6.08
CA TYR A 402 -22.77 -6.21 4.86
C TYR A 402 -22.63 -7.16 3.67
N THR A 403 -23.51 -7.04 2.68
CA THR A 403 -23.49 -7.93 1.51
C THR A 403 -23.34 -7.13 0.23
N TYR A 404 -22.49 -7.62 -0.65
CA TYR A 404 -22.17 -6.98 -1.91
C TYR A 404 -22.05 -8.00 -3.03
N ASP A 405 -22.14 -7.52 -4.26
CA ASP A 405 -21.73 -8.21 -5.47
C ASP A 405 -20.73 -7.32 -6.22
N HIS A 406 -20.05 -7.89 -7.21
CA HIS A 406 -18.99 -7.18 -7.93
C HIS A 406 -19.49 -5.92 -8.65
N PRO A 407 -20.65 -5.92 -9.35
CA PRO A 407 -21.24 -4.70 -9.90
C PRO A 407 -21.45 -3.59 -8.86
N ALA A 408 -22.04 -3.91 -7.69
CA ALA A 408 -22.25 -2.93 -6.63
C ALA A 408 -20.93 -2.35 -6.09
N ILE A 409 -19.89 -3.18 -5.92
CA ILE A 409 -18.56 -2.72 -5.53
C ILE A 409 -17.99 -1.76 -6.58
N ASN A 410 -18.11 -2.09 -7.86
CA ASN A 410 -17.63 -1.23 -8.93
C ASN A 410 -18.38 0.11 -8.98
N ASP A 411 -19.70 0.12 -8.79
CA ASP A 411 -20.49 1.35 -8.71
C ASP A 411 -20.02 2.26 -7.56
N ILE A 412 -19.70 1.69 -6.41
CA ILE A 412 -19.12 2.43 -5.28
C ILE A 412 -17.78 3.06 -5.66
N VAL A 413 -16.90 2.28 -6.32
CA VAL A 413 -15.61 2.77 -6.82
C VAL A 413 -15.81 3.95 -7.79
N LEU A 414 -16.72 3.81 -8.77
CA LEU A 414 -17.04 4.86 -9.74
C LEU A 414 -17.57 6.13 -9.07
N ARG A 415 -18.48 6.01 -8.10
CA ARG A 415 -19.00 7.15 -7.33
C ARG A 415 -17.87 7.90 -6.62
N ASN A 416 -16.89 7.20 -6.05
CA ASN A 416 -15.81 7.81 -5.29
C ASN A 416 -14.73 8.48 -6.17
N PHE A 417 -14.53 8.01 -7.41
CA PHE A 417 -13.76 8.75 -8.43
C PHE A 417 -14.44 10.08 -8.83
N GLY A 418 -15.71 10.28 -8.49
CA GLY A 418 -16.43 11.55 -8.64
C GLY A 418 -15.97 12.69 -7.72
N THR A 419 -15.02 12.46 -6.80
CA THR A 419 -14.50 13.49 -5.89
C THR A 419 -13.67 14.57 -6.61
N ASP A 420 -13.48 15.74 -5.98
CA ASP A 420 -12.75 16.89 -6.57
C ASP A 420 -11.33 16.55 -7.04
N LEU A 421 -10.62 15.73 -6.25
CA LEU A 421 -9.28 15.27 -6.57
C LEU A 421 -9.26 14.19 -7.64
N CYS A 422 -10.41 13.63 -8.02
CA CYS A 422 -10.56 12.36 -8.74
C CYS A 422 -9.97 11.16 -7.99
N LEU A 423 -8.89 11.34 -7.23
CA LEU A 423 -8.33 10.37 -6.33
C LEU A 423 -8.97 10.48 -4.95
N TRP A 424 -9.38 9.34 -4.38
CA TRP A 424 -10.04 9.26 -3.09
C TRP A 424 -9.17 8.55 -2.05
N ALA A 425 -9.51 8.79 -0.79
CA ALA A 425 -8.63 8.48 0.32
C ALA A 425 -8.67 7.01 0.73
N CYS A 426 -7.54 6.53 1.25
CA CYS A 426 -7.43 5.26 1.95
C CYS A 426 -7.82 5.47 3.42
N GLU A 427 -6.91 6.00 4.24
CA GLU A 427 -7.17 6.22 5.66
C GLU A 427 -7.88 7.54 5.91
N PRO A 428 -8.87 7.58 6.82
CA PRO A 428 -9.52 8.81 7.24
C PRO A 428 -8.57 9.73 8.00
N VAL A 429 -8.79 11.04 7.87
CA VAL A 429 -8.25 12.06 8.77
C VAL A 429 -9.38 12.87 9.40
N PRO A 430 -9.26 13.31 10.68
CA PRO A 430 -10.33 14.01 11.41
C PRO A 430 -10.43 15.48 10.99
N VAL A 431 -10.50 15.75 9.69
CA VAL A 431 -10.47 17.10 9.12
C VAL A 431 -11.53 17.25 8.04
N GLY A 432 -12.33 18.31 8.17
CA GLY A 432 -13.35 18.70 7.20
C GLY A 432 -14.70 17.99 7.38
N ARG A 433 -15.70 18.48 6.65
CA ARG A 433 -17.07 17.95 6.69
C ARG A 433 -17.23 16.81 5.68
N GLY A 434 -18.07 15.82 6.00
CA GLY A 434 -18.50 14.79 5.05
C GLY A 434 -17.63 13.54 4.93
N ARG A 435 -16.59 13.36 5.77
CA ARG A 435 -15.75 12.13 5.83
C ARG A 435 -15.10 11.75 4.50
N ARG A 436 -14.80 12.72 3.62
CA ARG A 436 -14.16 12.50 2.31
C ARG A 436 -12.65 12.78 2.30
N ASN A 437 -12.13 13.39 3.36
CA ASN A 437 -10.72 13.73 3.47
C ASN A 437 -9.94 12.60 4.13
N GLY A 438 -8.69 12.43 3.76
CA GLY A 438 -7.86 11.34 4.25
C GLY A 438 -6.49 11.33 3.59
N LEU A 439 -5.77 10.24 3.77
CA LEU A 439 -4.53 9.96 3.05
C LEU A 439 -4.89 9.46 1.65
N VAL A 440 -4.54 10.21 0.62
CA VAL A 440 -4.80 9.87 -0.79
C VAL A 440 -3.52 9.37 -1.41
N PHE A 441 -3.51 8.10 -1.83
CA PHE A 441 -2.37 7.42 -2.44
C PHE A 441 -2.60 7.24 -3.94
N PRO A 442 -1.74 7.79 -4.83
CA PRO A 442 -1.79 7.54 -6.26
C PRO A 442 -1.73 6.07 -6.63
N TYR A 443 -0.89 5.28 -5.94
CA TYR A 443 -0.78 3.84 -6.14
C TYR A 443 -2.14 3.14 -5.97
N CYS A 444 -2.84 3.39 -4.86
CA CYS A 444 -4.13 2.75 -4.63
C CYS A 444 -5.19 3.15 -5.66
N ASN A 445 -5.14 4.39 -6.13
CA ASN A 445 -6.05 4.90 -7.15
C ASN A 445 -5.72 4.34 -8.56
N ALA A 446 -4.44 4.10 -8.87
CA ALA A 446 -4.03 3.43 -10.10
C ALA A 446 -4.55 1.98 -10.14
N VAL A 447 -4.39 1.23 -9.05
CA VAL A 447 -4.93 -0.13 -8.90
C VAL A 447 -6.46 -0.15 -9.07
N ALA A 448 -7.18 0.76 -8.39
CA ALA A 448 -8.63 0.85 -8.51
C ALA A 448 -9.08 1.22 -9.93
N THR A 449 -8.35 2.10 -10.61
CA THR A 449 -8.63 2.48 -12.01
C THR A 449 -8.39 1.32 -12.96
N ALA A 450 -7.34 0.52 -12.75
CA ALA A 450 -7.10 -0.71 -13.49
C ALA A 450 -8.26 -1.70 -13.34
N GLY A 451 -8.83 -1.82 -12.12
CA GLY A 451 -10.00 -2.66 -11.87
C GLY A 451 -11.22 -2.23 -12.68
N VAL A 452 -11.48 -0.93 -12.76
CA VAL A 452 -12.53 -0.37 -13.63
C VAL A 452 -12.24 -0.67 -15.10
N ALA A 453 -10.98 -0.54 -15.55
CA ALA A 453 -10.60 -0.78 -16.94
C ALA A 453 -10.76 -2.24 -17.37
N VAL A 454 -10.35 -3.20 -16.53
CA VAL A 454 -10.59 -4.63 -16.79
C VAL A 454 -12.09 -4.93 -16.87
N LEU A 455 -12.89 -4.32 -16.00
CA LEU A 455 -14.34 -4.52 -16.02
C LEU A 455 -15.02 -3.83 -17.21
N ASP A 456 -14.51 -2.67 -17.64
CA ASP A 456 -14.94 -2.00 -18.87
C ASP A 456 -14.73 -2.88 -20.11
N ALA A 457 -13.57 -3.55 -20.20
CA ALA A 457 -13.28 -4.48 -21.27
C ALA A 457 -14.26 -5.68 -21.26
N LEU A 458 -14.57 -6.23 -20.09
CA LEU A 458 -15.52 -7.34 -19.92
C LEU A 458 -16.96 -6.98 -20.26
N ASN A 459 -17.45 -5.85 -19.74
CA ASN A 459 -18.87 -5.48 -19.81
C ASN A 459 -19.19 -4.59 -21.02
N GLY A 460 -18.17 -4.13 -21.74
CA GLY A 460 -18.37 -3.16 -22.80
C GLY A 460 -18.90 -1.84 -22.25
N THR A 461 -18.22 -1.29 -21.23
CA THR A 461 -18.39 0.10 -20.75
C THR A 461 -17.16 0.95 -21.11
N ARG A 462 -17.02 2.17 -20.56
CA ARG A 462 -15.92 3.12 -20.88
C ARG A 462 -15.55 4.06 -19.72
N HIS A 463 -15.91 3.70 -18.49
CA HIS A 463 -15.74 4.55 -17.32
C HIS A 463 -14.27 4.87 -17.01
N ALA A 464 -13.36 3.92 -17.22
CA ALA A 464 -11.93 4.08 -16.96
C ALA A 464 -11.29 5.15 -17.86
N VAL A 465 -11.76 5.34 -19.10
CA VAL A 465 -11.26 6.40 -19.99
C VAL A 465 -11.63 7.78 -19.42
N ASP A 466 -12.86 7.94 -18.94
CA ASP A 466 -13.33 9.20 -18.35
C ASP A 466 -12.60 9.51 -17.04
N ILE A 467 -12.32 8.47 -16.24
CA ILE A 467 -11.50 8.57 -15.03
C ILE A 467 -10.05 8.91 -15.40
N ALA A 468 -9.47 8.27 -16.40
CA ALA A 468 -8.06 8.45 -16.81
C ALA A 468 -7.74 9.89 -17.19
N ALA A 469 -8.63 10.57 -17.93
CA ALA A 469 -8.44 11.97 -18.29
C ALA A 469 -8.35 12.88 -17.06
N ARG A 470 -9.24 12.69 -16.08
CA ARG A 470 -9.23 13.45 -14.81
C ARG A 470 -8.08 13.04 -13.91
N LEU A 471 -7.74 11.75 -13.89
CA LEU A 471 -6.62 11.20 -13.15
C LEU A 471 -5.30 11.79 -13.65
N ARG A 472 -5.08 11.86 -14.97
CA ARG A 472 -3.91 12.52 -15.60
C ARG A 472 -3.75 13.96 -15.12
N ASP A 473 -4.78 14.77 -15.30
CA ASP A 473 -4.78 16.19 -14.87
C ASP A 473 -4.44 16.30 -13.37
N ARG A 474 -5.05 15.45 -12.54
CA ARG A 474 -4.84 15.49 -11.09
C ARG A 474 -3.49 14.99 -10.67
N LEU A 475 -2.96 13.93 -11.30
CA LEU A 475 -1.58 13.48 -11.05
C LEU A 475 -0.60 14.61 -11.38
N ASP A 476 -0.70 15.22 -12.56
CA ASP A 476 0.22 16.27 -12.99
C ASP A 476 0.14 17.53 -12.13
N THR A 477 -1.07 17.95 -11.77
CA THR A 477 -1.27 19.20 -11.02
C THR A 477 -1.05 19.04 -9.52
N GLU A 478 -1.45 17.92 -8.91
CA GLU A 478 -1.48 17.75 -7.45
C GLU A 478 -0.40 16.80 -6.91
N PHE A 479 -0.07 15.72 -7.63
CA PHE A 479 0.76 14.62 -7.12
C PHE A 479 2.16 14.52 -7.72
N THR A 480 2.41 15.12 -8.87
CA THR A 480 3.73 15.13 -9.49
C THR A 480 4.63 16.15 -8.79
N ALA A 481 5.86 15.75 -8.46
CA ALA A 481 6.86 16.61 -7.84
C ALA A 481 7.70 17.38 -8.87
N GLY A 482 8.59 18.26 -8.37
CA GLY A 482 9.43 19.09 -9.24
C GLY A 482 10.37 18.28 -10.14
N ASP A 483 10.77 17.09 -9.68
CA ASP A 483 11.59 16.12 -10.41
C ASP A 483 10.79 15.20 -11.35
N GLY A 484 9.46 15.34 -11.34
CA GLY A 484 8.57 14.53 -12.16
C GLY A 484 8.09 13.24 -11.51
N ASP A 485 8.62 12.82 -10.36
CA ASP A 485 8.11 11.61 -9.71
C ASP A 485 6.74 11.87 -9.07
N ILE A 486 5.93 10.82 -9.01
CA ILE A 486 4.64 10.85 -8.33
C ILE A 486 4.89 10.67 -6.83
N ILE A 487 4.32 11.54 -6.00
CA ILE A 487 4.45 11.43 -4.54
C ILE A 487 3.65 10.24 -4.00
N ALA A 488 4.15 9.61 -2.93
CA ALA A 488 3.49 8.47 -2.30
C ALA A 488 2.07 8.79 -1.82
N PHE A 489 1.86 9.95 -1.18
CA PHE A 489 0.53 10.36 -0.71
C PHE A 489 0.37 11.86 -0.46
N LEU A 490 -0.88 12.29 -0.33
CA LEU A 490 -1.27 13.62 0.17
C LEU A 490 -2.32 13.48 1.29
N VAL A 491 -2.35 14.44 2.22
CA VAL A 491 -3.41 14.56 3.22
C VAL A 491 -4.48 15.52 2.71
N SER A 492 -5.56 14.98 2.15
CA SER A 492 -6.64 15.80 1.59
C SER A 492 -7.33 16.63 2.68
N GLY A 493 -7.83 17.81 2.32
CA GLY A 493 -8.38 18.79 3.27
C GLY A 493 -7.33 19.67 3.99
N LEU A 494 -6.15 19.13 4.33
CA LEU A 494 -5.03 19.91 4.87
C LEU A 494 -4.09 20.42 3.78
N GLY A 495 -4.05 19.73 2.63
CA GLY A 495 -3.18 20.07 1.52
C GLY A 495 -1.71 19.84 1.84
N LEU A 496 -1.39 18.90 2.73
CA LEU A 496 -0.02 18.46 3.01
C LEU A 496 0.34 17.33 2.05
N SER A 497 1.55 17.36 1.51
CA SER A 497 2.01 16.40 0.49
C SER A 497 3.26 15.70 0.99
N ALA A 498 3.31 14.38 0.84
CA ALA A 498 4.42 13.55 1.29
C ALA A 498 5.56 13.54 0.26
N ARG A 499 5.98 14.74 -0.19
CA ARG A 499 6.95 14.90 -1.28
C ARG A 499 8.27 14.20 -1.00
N ALA A 500 8.63 13.98 0.26
CA ALA A 500 9.83 13.23 0.61
C ALA A 500 9.86 11.77 0.15
N PHE A 501 8.70 11.16 -0.02
CA PHE A 501 8.53 9.74 -0.33
C PHE A 501 8.05 9.64 -1.77
N ARG A 502 9.02 9.52 -2.68
CA ARG A 502 8.83 9.40 -4.13
C ARG A 502 10.10 8.88 -4.75
N GLY A 503 10.00 8.31 -5.94
CA GLY A 503 11.13 8.01 -6.80
C GLY A 503 10.72 7.23 -8.06
N PRO A 504 11.70 6.81 -8.87
CA PRO A 504 11.44 6.09 -10.12
C PRO A 504 10.70 4.77 -9.93
N ALA A 505 11.03 3.96 -8.92
CA ALA A 505 10.43 2.63 -8.74
C ALA A 505 8.95 2.70 -8.34
N SER A 506 8.62 3.60 -7.41
CA SER A 506 7.25 3.89 -6.98
C SER A 506 6.41 4.50 -8.11
N THR A 507 7.01 5.38 -8.92
CA THR A 507 6.35 5.92 -10.12
C THR A 507 6.11 4.82 -11.15
N ALA A 508 7.06 3.91 -11.33
CA ALA A 508 6.92 2.75 -12.22
C ALA A 508 5.80 1.81 -11.77
N ALA A 509 5.68 1.56 -10.45
CA ALA A 509 4.61 0.75 -9.89
C ALA A 509 3.23 1.34 -10.21
N ILE A 510 3.07 2.66 -10.07
CA ILE A 510 1.83 3.37 -10.44
C ILE A 510 1.57 3.24 -11.93
N ALA A 511 2.59 3.53 -12.76
CA ALA A 511 2.47 3.56 -14.20
C ALA A 511 2.12 2.18 -14.80
N GLY A 512 2.63 1.09 -14.24
CA GLY A 512 2.32 -0.27 -14.68
C GLY A 512 0.82 -0.60 -14.58
N PHE A 513 0.12 -0.13 -13.55
CA PHE A 513 -1.33 -0.36 -13.41
C PHE A 513 -2.19 0.45 -14.38
N VAL A 514 -1.67 1.55 -14.93
CA VAL A 514 -2.43 2.47 -15.80
C VAL A 514 -1.81 2.62 -17.19
N SER A 515 -0.92 1.71 -17.59
CA SER A 515 -0.16 1.82 -18.83
C SER A 515 -1.01 2.01 -20.10
N PRO A 516 -2.12 1.29 -20.36
CA PRO A 516 -2.95 1.58 -21.53
C PRO A 516 -3.79 2.85 -21.37
N LEU A 517 -4.03 3.31 -20.16
CA LEU A 517 -4.82 4.51 -19.89
C LEU A 517 -3.96 5.78 -20.00
N LEU A 518 -2.70 5.71 -19.59
CA LEU A 518 -1.71 6.80 -19.54
C LEU A 518 -0.38 6.34 -20.15
N PRO A 519 -0.32 6.00 -21.45
CA PRO A 519 0.86 5.40 -22.07
C PRO A 519 2.09 6.29 -22.05
N ASP A 520 1.93 7.61 -22.09
CA ASP A 520 3.05 8.54 -21.96
C ASP A 520 3.61 8.61 -20.53
N LEU A 521 2.79 8.34 -19.49
CA LEU A 521 3.30 8.16 -18.13
C LEU A 521 4.10 6.86 -18.03
N ALA A 522 3.61 5.76 -18.61
CA ALA A 522 4.31 4.48 -18.64
C ALA A 522 5.66 4.59 -19.35
N TRP A 523 5.68 5.18 -20.55
CA TRP A 523 6.92 5.44 -21.29
C TRP A 523 7.89 6.30 -20.48
N ARG A 524 7.43 7.42 -19.90
CA ARG A 524 8.29 8.31 -19.14
C ARG A 524 8.85 7.64 -17.88
N ALA A 525 8.00 6.93 -17.14
CA ALA A 525 8.39 6.21 -15.94
C ALA A 525 9.43 5.13 -16.28
N TRP A 526 9.26 4.43 -17.39
CA TRP A 526 10.19 3.43 -17.87
C TRP A 526 11.55 4.01 -18.22
N GLU A 527 11.60 5.06 -19.04
CA GLU A 527 12.84 5.69 -19.46
C GLU A 527 13.64 6.26 -18.27
N ILE A 528 12.96 6.88 -17.29
CA ILE A 528 13.62 7.39 -16.06
C ILE A 528 14.10 6.22 -15.19
N LEU A 529 13.27 5.19 -14.98
CA LEU A 529 13.66 4.01 -14.20
C LEU A 529 14.88 3.33 -14.82
N ARG A 530 14.90 3.21 -16.15
CA ARG A 530 16.01 2.60 -16.88
C ARG A 530 17.28 3.40 -16.69
N ASP A 531 17.27 4.69 -17.01
CA ASP A 531 18.45 5.56 -16.89
C ASP A 531 19.03 5.58 -15.48
N GLU A 532 18.18 5.81 -14.48
CA GLU A 532 18.66 6.07 -13.14
C GLU A 532 18.95 4.80 -12.35
N TRP A 533 18.25 3.70 -12.60
CA TRP A 533 18.34 2.52 -11.74
C TRP A 533 18.88 1.27 -12.45
N LEU A 534 18.50 1.07 -13.71
CA LEU A 534 18.88 -0.13 -14.48
C LEU A 534 20.24 0.06 -15.17
N ASP A 535 20.35 1.07 -16.04
CA ASP A 535 21.57 1.39 -16.82
C ASP A 535 22.75 1.75 -15.89
N SER A 536 22.46 2.36 -14.75
CA SER A 536 23.46 2.67 -13.73
C SER A 536 23.95 1.44 -12.93
N GLY A 537 23.34 0.27 -13.12
CA GLY A 537 23.61 -0.95 -12.35
C GLY A 537 23.18 -0.89 -10.88
N ARG A 538 22.46 0.16 -10.43
CA ARG A 538 22.06 0.30 -9.03
C ARG A 538 21.14 -0.83 -8.60
N TYR A 539 20.28 -1.31 -9.49
CA TYR A 539 19.36 -2.41 -9.21
C TYR A 539 20.05 -3.67 -8.65
N LEU A 540 21.33 -3.91 -8.96
CA LEU A 540 22.15 -5.03 -8.48
C LEU A 540 22.48 -4.98 -6.98
N VAL A 541 22.36 -3.80 -6.36
CA VAL A 541 22.66 -3.57 -4.94
C VAL A 541 21.35 -3.61 -4.15
N PRO A 542 21.19 -4.51 -3.15
CA PRO A 542 19.98 -4.56 -2.33
C PRO A 542 19.67 -3.21 -1.65
N ALA A 543 18.38 -2.87 -1.57
CA ALA A 543 17.87 -1.61 -1.00
C ALA A 543 18.39 -0.33 -1.69
N SER A 544 18.82 -0.42 -2.95
CA SER A 544 19.37 0.71 -3.71
C SER A 544 18.32 1.61 -4.36
N ALA A 545 17.07 1.16 -4.45
CA ALA A 545 15.96 1.96 -4.99
C ALA A 545 15.65 3.21 -4.14
N GLY A 546 16.25 3.31 -2.94
CA GLY A 546 16.14 4.49 -2.10
C GLY A 546 14.91 4.46 -1.17
N LYS A 547 14.69 5.58 -0.47
CA LYS A 547 13.60 5.73 0.52
C LYS A 547 12.35 6.29 -0.14
N GLU A 548 11.85 5.60 -1.16
CA GLU A 548 10.68 6.04 -1.92
C GLU A 548 9.36 5.81 -1.18
N SER A 549 9.39 4.94 -0.17
CA SER A 549 8.31 4.68 0.80
C SER A 549 8.73 5.15 2.21
N PRO A 550 7.77 5.53 3.09
CA PRO A 550 8.03 5.72 4.51
C PRO A 550 8.67 4.51 5.19
N THR A 551 8.47 3.32 4.63
CA THR A 551 9.16 2.08 4.98
C THR A 551 10.24 1.82 3.94
N ALA A 552 11.52 1.99 4.29
CA ALA A 552 12.64 1.77 3.36
C ALA A 552 12.92 0.29 3.02
N GLY A 553 12.06 -0.62 3.48
CA GLY A 553 12.16 -2.06 3.28
C GLY A 553 10.86 -2.64 2.73
N ASP A 554 10.91 -3.91 2.39
CA ASP A 554 9.76 -4.71 1.95
C ASP A 554 8.56 -4.52 2.90
N TRP A 555 7.37 -4.27 2.35
CA TRP A 555 6.18 -3.83 3.11
C TRP A 555 5.79 -4.83 4.20
N GLY A 556 6.00 -6.14 3.96
CA GLY A 556 5.71 -7.18 4.93
C GLY A 556 6.85 -7.50 5.90
N SER A 557 8.03 -7.78 5.37
CA SER A 557 9.16 -8.22 6.20
C SER A 557 9.96 -7.08 6.84
N GLY A 558 9.82 -5.85 6.33
CA GLY A 558 10.69 -4.71 6.67
C GLY A 558 12.15 -4.91 6.24
N ALA A 559 12.46 -5.99 5.52
CA ALA A 559 13.82 -6.33 5.14
C ALA A 559 14.38 -5.34 4.11
N PRO A 560 15.67 -4.97 4.19
CA PRO A 560 16.31 -4.09 3.22
C PRO A 560 16.61 -4.87 1.92
N THR A 561 15.58 -5.06 1.10
CA THR A 561 15.66 -5.78 -0.18
C THR A 561 15.08 -4.94 -1.32
N ASN A 562 15.34 -5.34 -2.56
CA ASN A 562 14.74 -4.71 -3.75
C ASN A 562 13.44 -5.41 -4.20
N ALA A 563 12.78 -6.18 -3.33
CA ALA A 563 11.64 -7.01 -3.75
C ALA A 563 10.51 -6.20 -4.43
N GLU A 564 10.09 -5.11 -3.78
CA GLU A 564 9.03 -4.24 -4.28
C GLU A 564 9.46 -3.41 -5.52
N PRO A 565 10.65 -2.77 -5.53
CA PRO A 565 11.19 -2.15 -6.74
C PRO A 565 11.33 -3.10 -7.94
N LEU A 566 11.81 -4.32 -7.73
CA LEU A 566 11.94 -5.33 -8.79
C LEU A 566 10.57 -5.76 -9.30
N ALA A 567 9.58 -5.94 -8.43
CA ALA A 567 8.21 -6.24 -8.84
C ALA A 567 7.60 -5.10 -9.69
N ALA A 568 7.80 -3.85 -9.28
CA ALA A 568 7.35 -2.68 -10.03
C ALA A 568 8.04 -2.57 -11.40
N ALA A 569 9.35 -2.80 -11.45
CA ALA A 569 10.13 -2.79 -12.68
C ALA A 569 9.70 -3.93 -13.63
N LEU A 570 9.49 -5.14 -13.11
CA LEU A 570 8.99 -6.28 -13.88
C LEU A 570 7.62 -5.99 -14.49
N LEU A 571 6.67 -5.47 -13.70
CA LEU A 571 5.35 -5.13 -14.21
C LEU A 571 5.44 -4.04 -15.29
N LEU A 572 6.20 -2.98 -15.08
CA LEU A 572 6.32 -1.93 -16.09
C LEU A 572 7.05 -2.41 -17.36
N ALA A 573 8.11 -3.20 -17.22
CA ALA A 573 8.80 -3.82 -18.36
C ALA A 573 7.84 -4.69 -19.17
N GLN A 574 7.05 -5.52 -18.48
CA GLN A 574 6.02 -6.35 -19.09
C GLN A 574 5.02 -5.51 -19.89
N GLU A 575 4.51 -4.42 -19.32
CA GLU A 575 3.49 -3.59 -19.96
C GLU A 575 4.04 -2.65 -21.04
N CYS A 576 5.32 -2.30 -20.98
CA CYS A 576 6.04 -1.58 -22.05
C CYS A 576 6.52 -2.51 -23.18
N GLY A 577 6.49 -3.83 -22.99
CA GLY A 577 6.96 -4.81 -24.00
C GLY A 577 8.48 -4.99 -24.01
N GLU A 578 9.15 -4.68 -22.90
CA GLU A 578 10.61 -4.65 -22.77
C GLU A 578 11.13 -6.01 -22.30
N THR A 579 11.07 -7.01 -23.19
CA THR A 579 11.32 -8.42 -22.85
C THR A 579 12.74 -8.69 -22.37
N GLU A 580 13.75 -8.04 -22.95
CA GLU A 580 15.16 -8.23 -22.55
C GLU A 580 15.42 -7.73 -21.12
N TRP A 581 14.86 -6.57 -20.77
CA TRP A 581 14.93 -6.07 -19.41
C TRP A 581 14.08 -6.88 -18.45
N TRP A 582 12.93 -7.37 -18.88
CA TRP A 582 12.11 -8.27 -18.07
C TRP A 582 12.89 -9.54 -17.69
N ASP A 583 13.59 -10.17 -18.64
CA ASP A 583 14.41 -11.37 -18.38
C ASP A 583 15.57 -11.07 -17.42
N THR A 584 16.20 -9.90 -17.60
CA THR A 584 17.29 -9.42 -16.72
C THR A 584 16.79 -9.21 -15.30
N LEU A 585 15.64 -8.53 -15.14
CA LEU A 585 15.02 -8.25 -13.84
C LEU A 585 14.54 -9.53 -13.15
N TRP A 586 14.00 -10.49 -13.90
CA TRP A 586 13.59 -11.79 -13.37
C TRP A 586 14.79 -12.58 -12.85
N THR A 587 15.85 -12.67 -13.65
CA THR A 587 17.12 -13.29 -13.26
C THR A 587 17.70 -12.65 -12.01
N GLU A 588 17.62 -11.33 -11.92
CA GLU A 588 18.15 -10.63 -10.77
C GLU A 588 17.26 -10.79 -9.52
N ALA A 589 15.94 -10.85 -9.68
CA ALA A 589 15.03 -11.19 -8.59
C ALA A 589 15.31 -12.60 -8.04
N THR A 590 15.50 -13.59 -8.91
CA THR A 590 15.81 -14.97 -8.46
C THR A 590 17.12 -15.05 -7.70
N ARG A 591 18.13 -14.29 -8.14
CA ARG A 591 19.44 -14.21 -7.47
C ARG A 591 19.40 -13.43 -6.15
N GLN A 592 18.91 -12.19 -6.16
CA GLN A 592 18.94 -11.31 -4.98
C GLN A 592 17.98 -11.76 -3.87
N LEU A 593 16.80 -12.20 -4.26
CA LEU A 593 15.73 -12.52 -3.31
C LEU A 593 15.72 -13.99 -2.89
N GLN A 594 16.72 -14.75 -3.34
CA GLN A 594 16.89 -16.17 -3.06
C GLN A 594 15.63 -16.94 -3.46
N PHE A 595 15.41 -17.07 -4.78
CA PHE A 595 14.39 -17.97 -5.28
C PHE A 595 14.87 -19.40 -5.09
N SER A 596 14.31 -20.07 -4.08
CA SER A 596 14.82 -21.33 -3.57
C SER A 596 13.67 -22.28 -3.21
N PRO A 597 13.95 -23.59 -3.14
CA PRO A 597 12.94 -24.59 -2.83
C PRO A 597 12.39 -24.42 -1.41
N ASP A 598 11.07 -24.53 -1.27
CA ASP A 598 10.39 -24.63 0.02
C ASP A 598 10.75 -25.99 0.66
N GLN A 599 11.56 -25.98 1.72
CA GLN A 599 12.12 -27.20 2.34
C GLN A 599 11.09 -28.30 2.66
N PRO A 600 9.89 -27.99 3.20
CA PRO A 600 8.89 -29.00 3.49
C PRO A 600 8.21 -29.56 2.24
N GLN A 601 8.36 -28.92 1.07
CA GLN A 601 7.58 -29.22 -0.14
C GLN A 601 8.42 -29.23 -1.42
N PRO A 602 8.85 -30.43 -1.86
CA PRO A 602 9.59 -30.58 -3.11
C PRO A 602 8.87 -29.95 -4.31
N GLY A 603 9.62 -29.23 -5.14
CA GLY A 603 9.14 -28.64 -6.40
C GLY A 603 8.35 -27.33 -6.26
N VAL A 604 8.25 -26.78 -5.05
CA VAL A 604 7.69 -25.44 -4.77
C VAL A 604 8.85 -24.48 -4.50
N TRP A 605 8.86 -23.29 -5.10
CA TRP A 605 9.90 -22.29 -4.83
C TRP A 605 9.25 -20.94 -4.51
N ALA A 606 9.89 -20.19 -3.63
CA ALA A 606 9.48 -18.85 -3.25
C ALA A 606 10.70 -17.93 -3.20
N PHE A 607 10.47 -16.62 -3.28
CA PHE A 607 11.52 -15.65 -2.99
C PHE A 607 11.64 -15.53 -1.46
N GLU A 608 12.63 -16.20 -0.86
CA GLU A 608 12.80 -16.27 0.61
C GLU A 608 13.03 -14.90 1.26
N ARG A 609 13.64 -13.96 0.54
CA ARG A 609 13.91 -12.60 1.03
C ARG A 609 12.85 -11.59 0.60
N ALA A 610 11.62 -12.06 0.40
CA ALA A 610 10.47 -11.24 0.06
C ALA A 610 9.26 -11.67 0.90
N SER A 611 8.46 -10.70 1.35
CA SER A 611 7.16 -10.93 1.96
C SER A 611 6.23 -11.68 1.01
N VAL A 612 5.12 -12.19 1.54
CA VAL A 612 4.01 -12.73 0.76
C VAL A 612 3.43 -11.67 -0.18
N HIS A 613 3.33 -10.42 0.28
CA HIS A 613 2.89 -9.33 -0.59
C HIS A 613 3.84 -9.16 -1.78
N ALA A 614 5.13 -9.07 -1.51
CA ALA A 614 6.14 -8.95 -2.56
C ALA A 614 6.20 -10.18 -3.48
N ASN A 615 6.06 -11.41 -2.96
CA ASN A 615 5.93 -12.62 -3.79
C ASN A 615 4.69 -12.54 -4.71
N GLY A 616 3.56 -12.02 -4.22
CA GLY A 616 2.38 -11.77 -5.04
C GLY A 616 2.59 -10.71 -6.11
N MET A 617 3.27 -9.60 -5.78
CA MET A 617 3.59 -8.53 -6.73
C MET A 617 4.63 -8.95 -7.78
N LEU A 618 5.66 -9.71 -7.38
CA LEU A 618 6.58 -10.40 -8.29
C LEU A 618 5.81 -11.39 -9.17
N GLY A 619 4.77 -12.02 -8.63
CA GLY A 619 3.83 -12.84 -9.39
C GLY A 619 3.07 -12.03 -10.45
N LEU A 620 2.55 -10.85 -10.09
CA LEU A 620 1.83 -9.98 -11.01
C LEU A 620 2.71 -9.50 -12.19
N GLY A 621 3.96 -9.14 -11.94
CA GLY A 621 4.91 -8.74 -12.99
C GLY A 621 5.62 -9.91 -13.69
N GLY A 622 5.68 -11.08 -13.05
CA GLY A 622 6.54 -12.20 -13.46
C GLY A 622 5.82 -13.45 -13.97
N LEU A 623 4.54 -13.64 -13.65
CA LEU A 623 3.73 -14.76 -14.13
C LEU A 623 2.88 -14.42 -15.36
N GLY A 624 3.09 -13.24 -15.93
CA GLY A 624 2.44 -12.82 -17.16
C GLY A 624 3.32 -13.01 -18.40
N ARG A 625 3.00 -12.21 -19.40
CA ARG A 625 3.74 -12.03 -20.65
C ARG A 625 3.66 -10.57 -21.06
N ALA A 626 4.44 -10.17 -22.07
CA ALA A 626 4.36 -8.82 -22.62
C ALA A 626 2.90 -8.37 -22.85
N HIS A 627 2.58 -7.19 -22.33
CA HIS A 627 1.27 -6.52 -22.38
C HIS A 627 0.09 -7.30 -21.78
N ALA A 628 0.31 -8.25 -20.87
CA ALA A 628 -0.77 -9.07 -20.34
C ALA A 628 -1.84 -8.25 -19.59
N LEU A 629 -1.44 -7.31 -18.71
CA LEU A 629 -2.42 -6.48 -18.01
C LEU A 629 -3.10 -5.48 -18.97
N THR A 630 -2.34 -4.93 -19.91
CA THR A 630 -2.86 -4.10 -21.00
C THR A 630 -3.92 -4.84 -21.80
N ASP A 631 -3.70 -6.10 -22.15
CA ASP A 631 -4.69 -6.93 -22.82
C ASP A 631 -5.91 -7.18 -21.93
N MET A 632 -5.74 -7.45 -20.63
CA MET A 632 -6.87 -7.57 -19.69
C MET A 632 -7.72 -6.29 -19.61
N MET A 633 -7.12 -5.12 -19.77
CA MET A 633 -7.80 -3.81 -19.75
C MET A 633 -8.39 -3.40 -21.10
N THR A 634 -7.98 -4.02 -22.21
CA THR A 634 -8.31 -3.53 -23.56
C THR A 634 -8.99 -4.55 -24.46
N VAL A 635 -8.92 -5.83 -24.12
CA VAL A 635 -9.47 -6.93 -24.93
C VAL A 635 -10.54 -7.65 -24.11
N PRO A 636 -11.79 -7.73 -24.58
CA PRO A 636 -12.81 -8.53 -23.90
C PRO A 636 -12.38 -10.00 -23.87
N ARG A 637 -12.78 -10.75 -22.83
CA ARG A 637 -12.55 -12.20 -22.82
C ARG A 637 -13.13 -12.82 -24.12
N PRO A 638 -12.32 -13.54 -24.92
CA PRO A 638 -12.81 -14.17 -26.14
C PRO A 638 -13.97 -15.14 -25.88
N GLN A 639 -14.98 -15.13 -26.75
CA GLN A 639 -16.10 -16.07 -26.65
C GLN A 639 -15.65 -17.54 -26.76
N GLN A 640 -14.58 -17.77 -27.54
CA GLN A 640 -13.91 -19.06 -27.66
C GLN A 640 -13.51 -19.60 -26.29
N TRP A 641 -12.86 -18.78 -25.46
CA TRP A 641 -12.41 -19.14 -24.12
C TRP A 641 -13.55 -19.34 -23.10
N ALA A 642 -14.74 -18.80 -23.39
CA ALA A 642 -15.89 -18.93 -22.50
C ALA A 642 -16.70 -20.20 -22.77
N ARG A 643 -16.71 -20.68 -24.02
CA ARG A 643 -17.59 -21.77 -24.48
C ARG A 643 -16.86 -23.05 -24.85
N GLY A 644 -15.57 -22.98 -25.14
CA GLY A 644 -14.80 -24.14 -25.60
C GLY A 644 -14.39 -25.09 -24.47
N PRO A 645 -13.85 -26.27 -24.83
CA PRO A 645 -13.39 -27.25 -23.86
C PRO A 645 -12.32 -26.68 -22.92
N ARG A 646 -12.35 -27.07 -21.65
CA ARG A 646 -11.35 -26.65 -20.66
C ARG A 646 -10.91 -27.80 -19.78
N ILE A 647 -9.71 -27.66 -19.21
CA ILE A 647 -9.23 -28.56 -18.16
C ILE A 647 -9.94 -28.18 -16.86
N ARG A 648 -10.84 -29.05 -16.42
CA ARG A 648 -11.56 -28.88 -15.16
C ARG A 648 -10.68 -29.22 -13.96
N ALA A 649 -9.93 -30.31 -14.05
CA ALA A 649 -9.08 -30.78 -12.96
C ALA A 649 -7.92 -31.64 -13.48
N VAL A 650 -6.81 -31.55 -12.77
CA VAL A 650 -5.67 -32.47 -12.83
C VAL A 650 -5.25 -32.82 -11.40
N PRO A 651 -4.54 -33.93 -11.15
CA PRO A 651 -4.04 -34.26 -9.83
C PRO A 651 -2.98 -33.25 -9.38
N TYR A 652 -3.38 -32.21 -8.66
CA TYR A 652 -2.46 -31.21 -8.10
C TYR A 652 -1.98 -31.65 -6.72
N PRO A 653 -0.68 -31.51 -6.38
CA PRO A 653 0.38 -30.84 -7.13
C PRO A 653 1.21 -31.76 -8.05
N ALA A 654 0.72 -32.98 -8.31
CA ALA A 654 1.43 -34.01 -9.08
C ALA A 654 1.56 -33.64 -10.57
N VAL A 655 0.62 -32.87 -11.11
CA VAL A 655 0.59 -32.35 -12.48
C VAL A 655 0.44 -30.83 -12.45
N LEU A 656 1.26 -30.15 -13.24
CA LEU A 656 1.23 -28.71 -13.47
C LEU A 656 0.78 -28.43 -14.90
N VAL A 657 0.01 -27.36 -15.09
CA VAL A 657 -0.47 -26.92 -16.40
C VAL A 657 0.32 -25.69 -16.81
N ALA A 658 1.21 -25.84 -17.80
CA ALA A 658 2.07 -24.78 -18.32
C ALA A 658 1.37 -23.94 -19.40
N LYS A 659 0.42 -24.55 -20.11
CA LYS A 659 -0.42 -23.90 -21.11
C LYS A 659 -1.78 -24.56 -21.16
N ALA A 660 -2.85 -23.80 -21.32
CA ALA A 660 -4.19 -24.32 -21.65
C ALA A 660 -5.02 -23.25 -22.37
N VAL A 661 -5.34 -23.47 -23.64
CA VAL A 661 -6.11 -22.54 -24.47
C VAL A 661 -7.10 -23.30 -25.35
N THR A 662 -8.27 -22.71 -25.57
CA THR A 662 -9.30 -23.25 -26.46
C THR A 662 -9.59 -22.28 -27.60
N ASP A 663 -9.88 -22.80 -28.77
CA ASP A 663 -10.39 -22.07 -29.93
C ASP A 663 -11.93 -22.04 -29.99
N GLY A 664 -12.60 -22.57 -28.97
CA GLY A 664 -14.06 -22.71 -28.88
C GLY A 664 -14.57 -24.10 -29.27
N ALA A 665 -13.77 -24.92 -29.94
CA ALA A 665 -14.15 -26.26 -30.38
C ALA A 665 -13.20 -27.35 -29.84
N GLY A 666 -11.90 -27.06 -29.77
CA GLY A 666 -10.86 -27.92 -29.24
C GLY A 666 -10.07 -27.26 -28.11
N LEU A 667 -9.08 -27.98 -27.60
CA LEU A 667 -8.20 -27.56 -26.50
C LEU A 667 -6.75 -27.90 -26.82
N ASP A 668 -5.85 -26.94 -26.58
CA ASP A 668 -4.40 -27.12 -26.58
C ASP A 668 -3.85 -26.89 -25.19
N ALA A 669 -3.14 -27.89 -24.68
CA ALA A 669 -2.53 -27.82 -23.36
C ALA A 669 -1.10 -28.38 -23.34
N VAL A 670 -0.32 -27.87 -22.39
CA VAL A 670 1.00 -28.42 -22.05
C VAL A 670 1.00 -28.73 -20.57
N LEU A 671 1.24 -30.00 -20.26
CA LEU A 671 1.28 -30.55 -18.91
C LEU A 671 2.73 -30.86 -18.55
N ARG A 672 3.07 -30.68 -17.27
CA ARG A 672 4.39 -31.03 -16.73
C ARG A 672 4.23 -31.80 -15.43
N ALA A 673 5.09 -32.78 -15.23
CA ALA A 673 5.19 -33.49 -13.97
C ALA A 673 5.59 -32.53 -12.85
N GLY A 674 4.89 -32.57 -11.73
CA GLY A 674 5.17 -31.71 -10.57
C GLY A 674 6.45 -32.13 -9.84
N LEU A 675 6.76 -33.43 -9.83
CA LEU A 675 8.00 -33.97 -9.26
C LEU A 675 8.58 -35.07 -10.14
N GLN A 676 7.78 -36.07 -10.45
CA GLN A 676 8.18 -37.22 -11.22
C GLN A 676 7.14 -37.52 -12.29
N PRO A 677 7.56 -38.05 -13.46
CA PRO A 677 6.65 -38.54 -14.48
C PRO A 677 5.63 -39.51 -13.90
N GLN A 678 4.38 -39.41 -14.35
CA GLN A 678 3.31 -40.28 -13.88
C GLN A 678 2.16 -40.37 -14.88
N ARG A 679 1.46 -41.50 -14.86
CA ARG A 679 0.14 -41.64 -15.48
C ARG A 679 -0.92 -41.01 -14.61
N CYS A 680 -1.78 -40.18 -15.17
CA CYS A 680 -2.81 -39.47 -14.43
C CYS A 680 -4.10 -39.28 -15.23
N THR A 681 -5.17 -38.92 -14.55
CA THR A 681 -6.45 -38.54 -15.17
C THR A 681 -6.52 -37.03 -15.35
N VAL A 682 -6.76 -36.57 -16.57
CA VAL A 682 -7.08 -35.18 -16.90
C VAL A 682 -8.57 -35.07 -17.15
N ARG A 683 -9.27 -34.31 -16.31
CA ARG A 683 -10.72 -34.11 -16.45
C ARG A 683 -11.02 -32.86 -17.27
N LEU A 684 -11.83 -33.03 -18.30
CA LEU A 684 -12.33 -31.95 -19.14
C LEU A 684 -13.81 -31.67 -18.87
N ASP A 685 -14.21 -30.42 -19.03
CA ASP A 685 -15.61 -30.01 -19.16
C ASP A 685 -15.78 -29.00 -20.31
N GLN A 686 -17.02 -28.59 -20.58
CA GLN A 686 -17.39 -27.72 -21.71
C GLN A 686 -17.08 -28.32 -23.10
N LEU A 687 -17.03 -29.65 -23.20
CA LEU A 687 -17.10 -30.33 -24.48
C LEU A 687 -18.54 -30.26 -25.01
N ALA A 688 -18.73 -30.42 -26.32
CA ALA A 688 -20.05 -30.59 -26.90
C ALA A 688 -20.61 -31.96 -26.48
N PRO A 689 -21.79 -32.03 -25.83
CA PRO A 689 -22.35 -33.29 -25.35
C PRO A 689 -22.47 -34.34 -26.45
N HIS A 690 -22.19 -35.60 -26.11
CA HIS A 690 -22.24 -36.76 -27.01
C HIS A 690 -21.35 -36.70 -28.26
N ARG A 691 -20.47 -35.71 -28.37
CA ARG A 691 -19.54 -35.55 -29.49
C ARG A 691 -18.26 -36.35 -29.27
N ASP A 692 -17.72 -36.91 -30.35
CA ASP A 692 -16.44 -37.61 -30.36
C ASP A 692 -15.29 -36.62 -30.60
N TYR A 693 -14.20 -36.82 -29.87
CA TYR A 693 -12.99 -36.00 -29.94
C TYR A 693 -11.77 -36.88 -30.20
N GLN A 694 -10.93 -36.45 -31.14
CA GLN A 694 -9.59 -37.01 -31.35
C GLN A 694 -8.62 -36.41 -30.34
N LEU A 695 -7.72 -37.25 -29.84
CA LEU A 695 -6.76 -36.91 -28.81
C LEU A 695 -5.33 -37.11 -29.31
N LEU A 696 -4.46 -36.17 -29.00
CA LEU A 696 -3.01 -36.31 -29.12
C LEU A 696 -2.38 -36.11 -27.75
N GLY A 697 -1.51 -37.03 -27.34
CA GLY A 697 -0.81 -36.99 -26.05
C GLY A 697 -1.55 -37.63 -24.89
N ALA A 698 -2.80 -38.07 -25.09
CA ALA A 698 -3.47 -39.01 -24.20
C ALA A 698 -3.11 -40.46 -24.57
N VAL A 699 -3.39 -41.40 -23.67
CA VAL A 699 -3.24 -42.85 -23.90
C VAL A 699 -4.30 -43.33 -24.89
N GLU A 700 -5.51 -42.78 -24.78
CA GLU A 700 -6.60 -43.03 -25.72
C GLU A 700 -6.44 -42.17 -26.98
N ALA A 701 -6.78 -42.72 -28.16
CA ALA A 701 -6.76 -41.97 -29.43
C ALA A 701 -8.00 -41.09 -29.62
N SER A 702 -9.10 -41.42 -28.94
CA SER A 702 -10.34 -40.66 -28.98
C SER A 702 -11.13 -40.81 -27.70
N VAL A 703 -12.04 -39.88 -27.44
CA VAL A 703 -13.00 -39.92 -26.33
C VAL A 703 -14.34 -39.35 -26.77
N ARG A 704 -15.42 -39.87 -26.19
CA ARG A 704 -16.76 -39.32 -26.36
C ARG A 704 -17.15 -38.51 -25.13
N ALA A 705 -17.60 -37.28 -25.33
CA ALA A 705 -18.12 -36.45 -24.24
C ALA A 705 -19.45 -37.01 -23.71
N ASP A 706 -19.65 -36.93 -22.39
CA ASP A 706 -20.90 -37.32 -21.74
C ASP A 706 -22.06 -36.34 -22.01
N GLU A 707 -23.23 -36.60 -21.44
CA GLU A 707 -24.42 -35.74 -21.58
C GLU A 707 -24.23 -34.32 -21.00
N TYR A 708 -23.25 -34.14 -20.11
CA TYR A 708 -22.91 -32.85 -19.50
C TYR A 708 -21.69 -32.18 -20.18
N GLY A 709 -21.19 -32.74 -21.28
CA GLY A 709 -20.01 -32.22 -21.97
C GLY A 709 -18.71 -32.43 -21.19
N ARG A 710 -18.56 -33.56 -20.51
CA ARG A 710 -17.36 -33.93 -19.72
C ARG A 710 -16.71 -35.18 -20.27
N ALA A 711 -15.40 -35.28 -20.03
CA ALA A 711 -14.61 -36.46 -20.36
C ALA A 711 -13.42 -36.57 -19.42
N ASP A 712 -13.04 -37.79 -19.05
CA ASP A 712 -11.81 -38.09 -18.31
C ASP A 712 -10.81 -38.74 -19.28
N LEU A 713 -9.60 -38.20 -19.36
CA LEU A 713 -8.53 -38.68 -20.24
C LEU A 713 -7.42 -39.31 -19.41
N THR A 714 -6.82 -40.39 -19.88
CA THR A 714 -5.60 -40.93 -19.27
C THR A 714 -4.39 -40.33 -19.98
N VAL A 715 -3.47 -39.70 -19.24
CA VAL A 715 -2.30 -39.03 -19.82
C VAL A 715 -1.03 -39.46 -19.09
N ASP A 716 0.00 -39.84 -19.85
CA ASP A 716 1.35 -40.07 -19.34
C ASP A 716 2.10 -38.73 -19.31
N VAL A 717 2.14 -38.11 -18.13
CA VAL A 717 2.73 -36.78 -17.93
C VAL A 717 4.22 -36.92 -17.62
N GLY A 718 5.08 -36.40 -18.49
CA GLY A 718 6.53 -36.34 -18.33
C GLY A 718 7.03 -34.93 -17.98
N GLU A 719 8.28 -34.62 -18.36
CA GLU A 719 8.85 -33.27 -18.19
C GLU A 719 8.06 -32.20 -18.97
N ARG A 720 7.58 -32.58 -20.15
CA ARG A 720 6.70 -31.77 -21.01
C ARG A 720 5.85 -32.69 -21.87
N THR A 721 4.54 -32.71 -21.62
CA THR A 721 3.55 -33.48 -22.39
C THR A 721 2.59 -32.51 -23.07
N VAL A 722 2.49 -32.58 -24.40
CA VAL A 722 1.50 -31.80 -25.17
C VAL A 722 0.22 -32.60 -25.26
N LEU A 723 -0.90 -31.99 -24.89
CA LEU A 723 -2.25 -32.55 -24.99
C LEU A 723 -3.06 -31.72 -25.98
N THR A 724 -3.57 -32.36 -27.03
CA THR A 724 -4.46 -31.74 -28.02
C THR A 724 -5.78 -32.49 -28.04
N VAL A 725 -6.88 -31.76 -28.00
CA VAL A 725 -8.24 -32.29 -28.12
C VAL A 725 -8.92 -31.59 -29.29
N ARG A 726 -9.38 -32.36 -30.27
CA ARG A 726 -10.08 -31.82 -31.46
C ARG A 726 -11.38 -32.57 -31.70
N PRO A 727 -12.47 -31.90 -32.10
CA PRO A 727 -13.66 -32.60 -32.52
C PRO A 727 -13.34 -33.49 -33.73
N SER A 728 -13.90 -34.70 -33.76
CA SER A 728 -13.82 -35.59 -34.92
C SER A 728 -14.65 -35.08 -36.09
#